data_AF-A0A9P9XN76-F1
#
_entry.id   AF-A0A9P9XN76-F1
#
_cell.length_a   1.000
_cell.length_b   1.000
_cell.length_c   1.000
_cell.angle_alpha   90.00
_cell.angle_beta   90.00
_cell.angle_gamma   90.00
#
_symmetry.space_group_name_H-M   'P 1'
#
loop_
_entity.id
_entity.type
_entity.pdbx_description
1 polymer ?
#
loop_
_entity_poly.entity_id
_entity_poly.type
_entity_poly.pdbx_seq_one_letter_code
_entity_poly.pdbx_strand_id
1 'polypeptide(L)'
;MYRPSTAWVLAILTFVTGTLTEDASANYKEQLLSSGTEQTLTNMSTVKLGAWQDAYDKASALVSTLTTEEKISIVAGGDGGNWTALHNLDSATNPLTYFYVTTWPAGLAMAMTWDTAAAEGQGHGVGQEFRGKGINMAYGPTLEPLGRSAWGGRSGETYGVDSYQAGIMAGAVVKGMSSAGVTASAKHFILNEQETNRMSTGSGGGGMGGGGSPPSGSTNSTLTARQASSTNTTTNGTTSDDDSGSNTITIGDKAFHETYLWPFYDTVYNGMGGAMCAMNKVNGTYSCESQDLLAKYLKVELGFPGIVSADVSAQKTGINAANAGMDLASSSYWSNETLGVGLTNGSFTSERLDDMVIRNMMGYFHLGQDNGYPSLAGVTDHIDDRGNHSAMARQYAAGSIALLKNTNGALPLVNKSSISIFGFHAGPRYVGANTALGVYDGEPSTMQGHMAVVGGSAMGSLAYLSTPLQLFNERAAKDGFMLRWWLNDTSETSFSGMQGSGTELTESTTGVAEDSDACIVFLNAWGGEGADRTELTNAGQDTLVTTVADVCNNTIVVINTVGPRLVDAWVEHENVTGVLYAGALGQESGNAIDDVLFGAVNPSGRLVHTIAKHESDYNPDTMISETELNLDYSDGNYIDYKYFDQYNITPRYDYGYGLSYTTFEYSSDVMVEASSKLTSGFATGDKAVGGREDLWDIVATVSTSITNTGSLQGAEVAQMYISFPEAAGEPVRQLRGFQKAVIRPGEKADVAFPLRRRDLSVWDVVGQEWKVESGEYAIYVGSSSRNLKSQATLRVD
;
A
#
# COMPACT_ATOMS: atom_id res chain seq x y z
N MET A 1 -15.74 -22.87 25.05
CA MET A 1 -17.22 -23.03 25.06
C MET A 1 -17.80 -22.26 26.25
N TYR A 2 -17.94 -20.94 26.10
CA TYR A 2 -18.60 -20.05 27.04
C TYR A 2 -19.30 -18.99 26.18
N ARG A 3 -20.63 -19.02 26.14
CA ARG A 3 -21.46 -18.02 25.45
C ARG A 3 -21.68 -16.84 26.38
N PRO A 4 -21.48 -15.58 25.97
CA PRO A 4 -22.05 -14.44 26.67
C PRO A 4 -23.56 -14.37 26.40
N SER A 5 -24.27 -13.98 27.44
CA SER A 5 -25.72 -13.97 27.60
C SER A 5 -26.42 -12.89 26.78
N THR A 6 -27.64 -13.25 26.37
CA THR A 6 -28.73 -12.44 25.82
C THR A 6 -28.95 -11.10 26.52
N ALA A 7 -28.57 -10.00 25.86
CA ALA A 7 -29.08 -8.65 26.17
C ALA A 7 -28.91 -7.69 24.97
N TRP A 8 -29.24 -8.11 23.75
CA TRP A 8 -29.39 -7.21 22.60
C TRP A 8 -30.58 -7.69 21.76
N VAL A 9 -31.79 -7.33 22.19
CA VAL A 9 -33.01 -7.47 21.39
C VAL A 9 -33.76 -6.15 21.49
N LEU A 10 -33.29 -5.13 20.77
CA LEU A 10 -34.11 -3.99 20.31
C LEU A 10 -33.25 -3.04 19.44
N ALA A 11 -32.82 -3.51 18.26
CA ALA A 11 -32.34 -2.66 17.16
C ALA A 11 -32.40 -3.39 15.79
N ILE A 12 -33.33 -4.33 15.62
CA ILE A 12 -33.58 -5.02 14.34
C ILE A 12 -35.02 -4.71 13.96
N LEU A 13 -35.27 -3.55 13.35
CA LEU A 13 -36.46 -3.28 12.54
C LEU A 13 -36.38 -1.90 11.87
N THR A 14 -35.52 -1.78 10.85
CA THR A 14 -35.71 -0.89 9.67
C THR A 14 -34.65 -1.24 8.63
N PHE A 15 -34.76 -2.40 7.98
CA PHE A 15 -34.03 -2.69 6.75
C PHE A 15 -34.75 -3.81 6.00
N VAL A 16 -35.85 -3.48 5.32
CA VAL A 16 -36.38 -4.22 4.18
C VAL A 16 -37.14 -3.22 3.29
N THR A 17 -36.89 -3.30 1.98
CA THR A 17 -37.44 -2.52 0.86
C THR A 17 -36.73 -1.21 0.50
N GLY A 18 -35.48 -1.32 0.06
CA GLY A 18 -34.89 -0.33 -0.86
C GLY A 18 -35.45 -0.56 -2.26
N THR A 19 -36.63 0.01 -2.55
CA THR A 19 -37.04 0.27 -3.93
C THR A 19 -36.19 1.44 -4.43
N LEU A 20 -35.44 1.23 -5.51
CA LEU A 20 -34.77 2.28 -6.30
C LEU A 20 -35.83 3.24 -6.87
N THR A 21 -36.30 4.19 -6.06
CA THR A 21 -37.17 5.29 -6.51
C THR A 21 -36.93 6.54 -5.67
N GLU A 22 -35.69 7.01 -5.62
CA GLU A 22 -35.42 8.44 -5.58
C GLU A 22 -34.45 8.74 -6.72
N ASP A 23 -34.72 9.81 -7.45
CA ASP A 23 -34.02 10.20 -8.67
C ASP A 23 -32.54 10.43 -8.35
N ALA A 24 -31.63 9.55 -8.80
CA ALA A 24 -30.19 9.65 -8.54
C ALA A 24 -29.61 11.03 -8.94
N SER A 25 -30.29 11.75 -9.84
CA SER A 25 -29.95 13.10 -10.27
C SER A 25 -30.29 14.21 -9.25
N ALA A 26 -31.28 13.99 -8.36
CA ALA A 26 -31.77 15.02 -7.44
C ALA A 26 -30.81 15.27 -6.25
N ASN A 27 -30.00 14.29 -5.87
CA ASN A 27 -29.12 14.37 -4.70
C ASN A 27 -27.70 14.88 -5.01
N TYR A 28 -27.21 14.77 -6.26
CA TYR A 28 -25.84 15.18 -6.59
C TYR A 28 -25.64 16.70 -6.61
N LYS A 29 -26.71 17.50 -6.80
CA LYS A 29 -26.59 18.97 -6.80
C LYS A 29 -26.05 19.54 -5.48
N GLU A 30 -26.29 18.85 -4.36
CA GLU A 30 -25.75 19.23 -3.04
C GLU A 30 -24.26 18.89 -2.87
N GLN A 31 -23.68 18.13 -3.82
CA GLN A 31 -22.34 17.53 -3.76
C GLN A 31 -21.39 18.07 -4.86
N LEU A 32 -21.87 18.98 -5.71
CA LEU A 32 -21.08 19.65 -6.75
C LEU A 32 -20.04 20.60 -6.14
N LEU A 33 -18.86 20.70 -6.78
CA LEU A 33 -17.88 21.72 -6.43
C LEU A 33 -18.47 23.10 -6.74
N SER A 34 -18.79 23.89 -5.71
CA SER A 34 -19.22 25.28 -5.85
C SER A 34 -18.06 26.24 -5.54
N SER A 35 -17.93 27.32 -6.30
CA SER A 35 -16.88 28.35 -6.20
C SER A 35 -16.83 29.12 -4.87
N GLY A 36 -17.62 28.77 -3.85
CA GLY A 36 -17.75 29.51 -2.60
C GLY A 36 -18.25 30.97 -2.73
N THR A 37 -18.48 31.46 -3.96
CA THR A 37 -18.91 32.84 -4.25
C THR A 37 -20.42 32.97 -4.48
N GLU A 38 -21.13 31.87 -4.74
CA GLU A 38 -22.60 31.86 -4.84
C GLU A 38 -23.25 31.57 -3.47
N GLN A 39 -23.31 32.60 -2.63
CA GLN A 39 -23.97 32.57 -1.33
C GLN A 39 -25.52 32.64 -1.41
N THR A 40 -26.12 32.29 -2.56
CA THR A 40 -27.54 32.51 -2.85
C THR A 40 -28.44 31.27 -2.76
N LEU A 41 -27.89 30.10 -2.45
CA LEU A 41 -28.68 28.91 -2.12
C LEU A 41 -28.36 28.48 -0.69
N THR A 42 -29.19 28.96 0.24
CA THR A 42 -29.17 28.57 1.65
C THR A 42 -29.34 27.05 1.78
N ASN A 43 -28.22 26.33 1.98
CA ASN A 43 -28.06 24.96 2.53
C ASN A 43 -27.02 24.07 1.81
N MET A 44 -26.29 24.52 0.79
CA MET A 44 -25.21 23.69 0.19
C MET A 44 -23.97 23.67 1.10
N SER A 45 -23.52 22.48 1.55
CA SER A 45 -22.28 22.35 2.33
C SER A 45 -21.06 22.51 1.41
N THR A 46 -20.62 23.73 1.19
CA THR A 46 -19.49 24.03 0.31
C THR A 46 -18.17 23.51 0.91
N VAL A 47 -17.46 22.65 0.19
CA VAL A 47 -16.09 22.22 0.54
C VAL A 47 -15.12 23.34 0.22
N LYS A 48 -14.31 23.78 1.19
CA LYS A 48 -13.24 24.77 0.96
C LYS A 48 -12.10 24.14 0.16
N LEU A 49 -11.82 24.71 -1.02
CA LEU A 49 -10.78 24.20 -1.93
C LEU A 49 -9.36 24.64 -1.57
N GLY A 50 -9.20 25.72 -0.79
CA GLY A 50 -7.89 26.20 -0.36
C GLY A 50 -6.93 26.40 -1.55
N ALA A 51 -5.81 25.68 -1.55
CA ALA A 51 -4.78 25.75 -2.61
C ALA A 51 -5.28 25.28 -3.99
N TRP A 52 -6.44 24.62 -4.07
CA TRP A 52 -7.05 24.16 -5.32
C TRP A 52 -7.98 25.19 -5.97
N GLN A 53 -8.25 26.33 -5.33
CA GLN A 53 -9.21 27.32 -5.84
C GLN A 53 -8.80 27.91 -7.20
N ASP A 54 -7.52 28.26 -7.40
CA ASP A 54 -7.04 28.79 -8.69
C ASP A 54 -7.18 27.76 -9.83
N ALA A 55 -6.96 26.47 -9.52
CA ALA A 55 -7.16 25.39 -10.48
C ALA A 55 -8.64 25.25 -10.87
N TYR A 56 -9.54 25.34 -9.89
CA TYR A 56 -10.98 25.32 -10.14
C TYR A 56 -11.44 26.50 -11.01
N ASP A 57 -10.95 27.71 -10.72
CA ASP A 57 -11.32 28.91 -11.47
C ASP A 57 -10.87 28.81 -12.93
N LYS A 58 -9.63 28.32 -13.18
CA LYS A 58 -9.09 28.06 -14.52
C LYS A 58 -9.87 26.97 -15.26
N ALA A 59 -10.13 25.85 -14.59
CA ALA A 59 -10.90 24.75 -15.15
C ALA A 59 -12.31 25.20 -15.53
N SER A 60 -13.02 25.87 -14.63
CA SER A 60 -14.37 26.39 -14.86
C SER A 60 -14.42 27.38 -16.03
N ALA A 61 -13.43 28.28 -16.12
CA ALA A 61 -13.32 29.21 -17.24
C ALA A 61 -13.16 28.46 -18.57
N LEU A 62 -12.34 27.41 -18.63
CA LEU A 62 -12.17 26.59 -19.82
C LEU A 62 -13.44 25.81 -20.17
N VAL A 63 -14.07 25.15 -19.19
CA VAL A 63 -15.33 24.38 -19.37
C VAL A 63 -16.45 25.24 -19.95
N SER A 64 -16.52 26.52 -19.59
CA SER A 64 -17.51 27.46 -20.14
C SER A 64 -17.38 27.72 -21.64
N THR A 65 -16.22 27.43 -22.23
CA THR A 65 -15.95 27.59 -23.67
C THR A 65 -16.20 26.33 -24.49
N LEU A 66 -16.35 25.18 -23.84
CA LEU A 66 -16.49 23.88 -24.49
C LEU A 66 -17.93 23.57 -24.89
N THR A 67 -18.09 22.93 -26.03
CA THR A 67 -19.34 22.29 -26.46
C THR A 67 -19.62 21.03 -25.65
N THR A 68 -20.86 20.56 -25.65
CA THR A 68 -21.24 19.29 -25.01
C THR A 68 -20.45 18.09 -25.55
N GLU A 69 -20.20 18.05 -26.87
CA GLU A 69 -19.45 16.96 -27.50
C GLU A 69 -17.99 16.94 -27.03
N GLU A 70 -17.35 18.11 -26.92
CA GLU A 70 -15.99 18.24 -26.38
C GLU A 70 -15.92 17.84 -24.91
N LYS A 71 -16.92 18.25 -24.11
CA LYS A 71 -17.02 17.83 -22.69
C LYS A 71 -17.15 16.32 -22.54
N ILE A 72 -17.99 15.69 -23.35
CA ILE A 72 -18.16 14.22 -23.36
C ILE A 72 -16.86 13.54 -23.81
N SER A 73 -16.17 14.08 -24.81
CA SER A 73 -14.87 13.58 -25.25
C SER A 73 -13.85 13.57 -24.12
N ILE A 74 -13.74 14.67 -23.35
CA ILE A 74 -12.81 14.79 -22.22
C ILE A 74 -13.05 13.72 -21.15
N VAL A 75 -14.29 13.55 -20.68
CA VAL A 75 -14.59 12.55 -19.63
C VAL A 75 -14.47 11.11 -20.14
N ALA A 76 -14.49 10.90 -21.45
CA ALA A 76 -14.20 9.63 -22.10
C ALA A 76 -12.71 9.41 -22.39
N GLY A 77 -11.82 10.30 -21.92
CA GLY A 77 -10.37 10.20 -22.08
C GLY A 77 -9.84 10.73 -23.42
N GLY A 78 -10.63 11.54 -24.13
CA GLY A 78 -10.26 12.22 -25.37
C GLY A 78 -9.96 13.71 -25.21
N ASP A 79 -9.61 14.36 -26.32
CA ASP A 79 -9.35 15.80 -26.36
C ASP A 79 -10.65 16.62 -26.41
N GLY A 80 -10.58 17.91 -26.09
CA GLY A 80 -11.73 18.83 -26.22
C GLY A 80 -11.30 20.29 -26.31
N GLY A 81 -11.78 21.01 -27.32
CA GLY A 81 -11.35 22.38 -27.59
C GLY A 81 -9.83 22.49 -27.76
N ASN A 82 -9.19 23.29 -26.90
CA ASN A 82 -7.72 23.44 -26.84
C ASN A 82 -7.06 22.58 -25.75
N TRP A 83 -7.80 21.70 -25.10
CA TRP A 83 -7.28 20.82 -24.05
C TRP A 83 -7.04 19.41 -24.60
N THR A 84 -5.92 18.81 -24.20
CA THR A 84 -5.52 17.46 -24.58
C THR A 84 -5.65 16.49 -23.42
N ALA A 85 -6.07 15.26 -23.72
CA ALA A 85 -6.22 14.20 -22.75
C ALA A 85 -4.95 13.97 -21.92
N LEU A 86 -5.13 13.70 -20.63
CA LEU A 86 -4.03 13.36 -19.72
C LEU A 86 -3.53 11.94 -20.01
N HIS A 87 -2.21 11.75 -19.92
CA HIS A 87 -1.60 10.44 -19.94
C HIS A 87 -1.48 9.89 -18.53
N ASN A 88 -2.03 8.70 -18.32
CA ASN A 88 -2.10 8.04 -17.02
C ASN A 88 -1.44 6.66 -17.11
N LEU A 89 -0.69 6.27 -16.09
CA LEU A 89 0.00 4.98 -16.08
C LEU A 89 0.23 4.48 -14.65
N ASP A 90 0.29 3.16 -14.48
CA ASP A 90 0.89 2.54 -13.31
C ASP A 90 2.41 2.80 -13.24
N SER A 91 3.07 2.74 -12.09
CA SER A 91 2.62 2.34 -10.76
C SER A 91 3.16 3.30 -9.67
N ALA A 92 3.02 2.92 -8.39
CA ALA A 92 3.65 3.61 -7.27
C ALA A 92 5.19 3.45 -7.20
N THR A 93 5.78 2.51 -7.96
CA THR A 93 7.21 2.15 -7.87
C THR A 93 8.04 2.52 -9.09
N ASN A 94 7.42 2.80 -10.24
CA ASN A 94 8.03 3.37 -11.46
C ASN A 94 6.95 3.58 -12.54
N PRO A 95 7.23 4.33 -13.62
CA PRO A 95 6.45 4.22 -14.86
C PRO A 95 6.53 2.79 -15.41
N LEU A 96 5.42 2.05 -15.37
CA LEU A 96 5.37 0.62 -15.72
C LEU A 96 5.67 0.40 -17.21
N THR A 97 6.42 -0.64 -17.55
CA THR A 97 6.90 -1.05 -18.88
C THR A 97 7.96 -0.15 -19.54
N TYR A 98 8.21 1.05 -19.01
CA TYR A 98 9.14 2.00 -19.61
C TYR A 98 10.61 1.60 -19.40
N PHE A 99 11.44 1.94 -20.40
CA PHE A 99 12.88 1.81 -20.31
C PHE A 99 13.46 3.03 -19.59
N TYR A 100 14.68 2.88 -19.06
CA TYR A 100 15.41 3.96 -18.39
C TYR A 100 14.66 4.54 -17.18
N VAL A 101 14.03 3.67 -16.38
CA VAL A 101 13.37 4.01 -15.11
C VAL A 101 14.01 3.24 -13.95
N THR A 102 13.81 3.74 -12.74
CA THR A 102 14.28 3.11 -11.49
C THR A 102 13.11 2.33 -10.88
N THR A 103 13.29 1.04 -10.62
CA THR A 103 12.33 0.31 -9.76
C THR A 103 12.72 0.51 -8.30
N TRP A 104 11.89 1.29 -7.62
CA TRP A 104 12.03 1.58 -6.18
C TRP A 104 11.51 0.42 -5.31
N PRO A 105 11.83 0.39 -4.00
CA PRO A 105 11.21 -0.56 -3.07
C PRO A 105 9.68 -0.42 -3.07
N ALA A 106 8.97 -1.54 -2.96
CA ALA A 106 7.51 -1.55 -2.94
C ALA A 106 6.94 -0.93 -1.64
N GLY A 107 5.65 -0.59 -1.65
CA GLY A 107 4.98 0.09 -0.52
C GLY A 107 5.26 -0.57 0.83
N LEU A 108 5.21 -1.91 0.89
CA LEU A 108 5.40 -2.64 2.15
C LEU A 108 6.82 -2.46 2.68
N ALA A 109 7.82 -2.56 1.79
CA ALA A 109 9.21 -2.30 2.17
C ALA A 109 9.38 -0.84 2.61
N MET A 110 8.77 0.12 1.90
CA MET A 110 8.88 1.53 2.27
C MET A 110 8.24 1.82 3.62
N ALA A 111 7.09 1.21 3.94
CA ALA A 111 6.49 1.31 5.26
C ALA A 111 7.39 0.73 6.36
N MET A 112 8.10 -0.38 6.08
CA MET A 112 9.08 -0.95 7.02
C MET A 112 10.27 -0.04 7.31
N THR A 113 10.49 1.05 6.56
CA THR A 113 11.47 2.08 6.93
C THR A 113 11.04 2.89 8.16
N TRP A 114 9.73 3.07 8.36
CA TRP A 114 9.13 4.02 9.31
C TRP A 114 9.72 5.43 9.18
N ASP A 115 10.03 5.83 7.95
CA ASP A 115 10.68 7.09 7.61
C ASP A 115 9.85 7.85 6.56
N THR A 116 9.11 8.86 7.02
CA THR A 116 8.26 9.70 6.16
C THR A 116 9.05 10.50 5.15
N ALA A 117 10.29 10.89 5.46
CA ALA A 117 11.15 11.60 4.52
C ALA A 117 11.63 10.68 3.40
N ALA A 118 11.87 9.39 3.69
CA ALA A 118 12.17 8.39 2.66
C ALA A 118 10.97 8.18 1.73
N ALA A 119 9.75 8.11 2.26
CA ALA A 119 8.53 7.99 1.47
C ALA A 119 8.28 9.22 0.57
N GLU A 120 8.44 10.45 1.10
CA GLU A 120 8.35 11.68 0.30
C GLU A 120 9.45 11.73 -0.78
N GLY A 121 10.68 11.34 -0.44
CA GLY A 121 11.80 11.27 -1.37
C GLY A 121 11.59 10.27 -2.51
N GLN A 122 11.05 9.09 -2.21
CA GLN A 122 10.65 8.13 -3.24
C GLN A 122 9.54 8.71 -4.13
N GLY A 123 8.48 9.27 -3.53
CA GLY A 123 7.38 9.86 -4.28
C GLY A 123 7.87 10.94 -5.25
N HIS A 124 8.82 11.77 -4.82
CA HIS A 124 9.45 12.77 -5.67
C HIS A 124 10.23 12.14 -6.83
N GLY A 125 11.10 11.16 -6.56
CA GLY A 125 11.90 10.49 -7.59
C GLY A 125 11.05 9.73 -8.61
N VAL A 126 10.02 9.02 -8.15
CA VAL A 126 9.01 8.39 -9.04
C VAL A 126 8.32 9.46 -9.88
N GLY A 127 7.83 10.54 -9.27
CA GLY A 127 7.18 11.64 -9.97
C GLY A 127 8.09 12.32 -11.03
N GLN A 128 9.38 12.46 -10.77
CA GLN A 128 10.33 12.98 -11.76
C GLN A 128 10.41 12.08 -13.01
N GLU A 129 10.46 10.76 -12.81
CA GLU A 129 10.50 9.81 -13.92
C GLU A 129 9.18 9.79 -14.71
N PHE A 130 8.03 9.86 -14.04
CA PHE A 130 6.72 10.01 -14.70
C PHE A 130 6.64 11.28 -15.55
N ARG A 131 7.01 12.43 -14.96
CA ARG A 131 7.04 13.72 -15.67
C ARG A 131 7.98 13.67 -16.86
N GLY A 132 9.16 13.09 -16.69
CA GLY A 132 10.15 12.93 -17.75
C GLY A 132 9.60 12.20 -18.98
N LYS A 133 8.77 11.17 -18.74
CA LYS A 133 8.06 10.44 -19.81
C LYS A 133 6.83 11.18 -20.37
N GLY A 134 6.50 12.37 -19.87
CA GLY A 134 5.30 13.11 -20.26
C GLY A 134 3.99 12.49 -19.77
N ILE A 135 4.04 11.73 -18.66
CA ILE A 135 2.87 11.10 -18.05
C ILE A 135 2.34 12.00 -16.93
N ASN A 136 1.09 12.45 -17.05
CA ASN A 136 0.46 13.45 -16.19
C ASN A 136 0.05 12.90 -14.82
N MET A 137 -0.39 11.64 -14.76
CA MET A 137 -0.95 11.01 -13.56
C MET A 137 -0.37 9.61 -13.35
N ALA A 138 0.05 9.33 -12.13
CA ALA A 138 0.50 8.01 -11.70
C ALA A 138 -0.62 7.29 -10.92
N TYR A 139 -0.91 6.04 -11.28
CA TYR A 139 -1.80 5.17 -10.50
C TYR A 139 -1.05 4.62 -9.28
N GLY A 140 -0.94 5.48 -8.27
CA GLY A 140 -0.33 5.22 -6.98
C GLY A 140 -0.43 6.48 -6.09
N PRO A 141 -0.23 6.34 -4.77
CA PRO A 141 0.10 5.12 -4.03
C PRO A 141 -1.06 4.10 -3.93
N THR A 142 -0.73 2.82 -3.71
CA THR A 142 -1.73 1.80 -3.35
C THR A 142 -1.94 1.80 -1.84
N LEU A 143 -3.14 2.17 -1.41
CA LEU A 143 -3.63 2.16 -0.03
C LEU A 143 -4.35 0.87 0.33
N GLU A 144 -5.04 0.26 -0.63
CA GLU A 144 -5.82 -0.96 -0.39
C GLU A 144 -5.52 -2.07 -1.39
N PRO A 145 -5.30 -3.33 -0.94
CA PRO A 145 -5.68 -3.88 0.38
C PRO A 145 -4.87 -3.31 1.56
N LEU A 146 -5.55 -2.78 2.57
CA LEU A 146 -4.92 -2.28 3.80
C LEU A 146 -4.20 -3.44 4.51
N GLY A 147 -4.79 -4.63 4.46
CA GLY A 147 -4.20 -5.86 4.98
C GLY A 147 -5.06 -6.53 6.03
N ARG A 148 -6.39 -6.55 5.82
CA ARG A 148 -7.31 -7.31 6.67
C ARG A 148 -6.92 -8.78 6.74
N SER A 149 -6.55 -9.38 5.61
CA SER A 149 -6.11 -10.77 5.53
C SER A 149 -4.59 -10.88 5.49
N ALA A 150 -4.02 -11.76 6.32
CA ALA A 150 -2.61 -12.12 6.22
C ALA A 150 -2.26 -12.81 4.89
N TRP A 151 -3.25 -13.36 4.18
CA TRP A 151 -3.07 -14.07 2.90
C TRP A 151 -3.19 -13.14 1.68
N GLY A 152 -3.50 -11.85 1.86
CA GLY A 152 -3.72 -10.91 0.76
C GLY A 152 -2.58 -10.91 -0.27
N GLY A 153 -2.95 -11.07 -1.55
CA GLY A 153 -1.98 -11.17 -2.65
C GLY A 153 -1.22 -9.87 -2.91
N ARG A 154 -1.89 -8.72 -2.78
CA ARG A 154 -1.36 -7.39 -3.11
C ARG A 154 -0.87 -6.56 -1.92
N SER A 155 -0.82 -7.13 -0.71
CA SER A 155 -0.35 -6.39 0.48
C SER A 155 1.09 -5.86 0.32
N GLY A 156 1.89 -6.43 -0.57
CA GLY A 156 3.24 -5.93 -0.89
C GLY A 156 3.25 -4.53 -1.54
N GLU A 157 2.14 -4.13 -2.16
CA GLU A 157 1.97 -2.83 -2.82
C GLU A 157 1.67 -1.70 -1.83
N THR A 158 1.17 -2.04 -0.64
CA THR A 158 0.57 -1.09 0.30
C THR A 158 1.48 -0.79 1.47
N TYR A 159 1.08 0.13 2.33
CA TYR A 159 1.97 0.71 3.35
C TYR A 159 1.80 0.08 4.74
N GLY A 160 1.38 -1.19 4.78
CA GLY A 160 1.15 -1.95 6.01
C GLY A 160 -0.29 -1.90 6.52
N VAL A 161 -0.54 -2.66 7.59
CA VAL A 161 -1.88 -3.02 8.09
C VAL A 161 -2.51 -1.99 9.03
N ASP A 162 -1.75 -0.99 9.48
CA ASP A 162 -2.21 0.03 10.41
C ASP A 162 -2.62 1.29 9.64
N SER A 163 -3.86 1.73 9.85
CA SER A 163 -4.44 2.86 9.12
C SER A 163 -3.71 4.18 9.36
N TYR A 164 -3.19 4.42 10.57
CA TYR A 164 -2.40 5.61 10.86
C TYR A 164 -1.07 5.59 10.12
N GLN A 165 -0.31 4.48 10.21
CA GLN A 165 0.96 4.37 9.50
C GLN A 165 0.76 4.48 7.99
N ALA A 166 -0.18 3.72 7.43
CA ALA A 166 -0.45 3.70 5.99
C ALA A 166 -0.82 5.09 5.48
N GLY A 167 -1.68 5.82 6.19
CA GLY A 167 -2.06 7.19 5.86
C GLY A 167 -0.88 8.16 5.86
N ILE A 168 -0.05 8.13 6.91
CA ILE A 168 1.13 9.01 7.01
C ILE A 168 2.14 8.71 5.89
N MET A 169 2.43 7.44 5.62
CA MET A 169 3.43 7.06 4.61
C MET A 169 2.92 7.34 3.19
N ALA A 170 1.68 6.99 2.86
CA ALA A 170 1.10 7.26 1.55
C ALA A 170 0.88 8.76 1.30
N GLY A 171 0.49 9.51 2.32
CA GLY A 171 0.39 10.98 2.23
C GLY A 171 1.73 11.62 1.89
N ALA A 172 2.83 11.13 2.45
CA ALA A 172 4.18 11.57 2.10
C ALA A 172 4.53 11.25 0.63
N VAL A 173 4.17 10.06 0.13
CA VAL A 173 4.36 9.69 -1.29
C VAL A 173 3.58 10.62 -2.22
N VAL A 174 2.30 10.89 -1.90
CA VAL A 174 1.46 11.84 -2.66
C VAL A 174 2.12 13.21 -2.72
N LYS A 175 2.56 13.73 -1.58
CA LYS A 175 3.27 15.02 -1.50
C LYS A 175 4.54 15.02 -2.36
N GLY A 176 5.30 13.93 -2.34
CA GLY A 176 6.47 13.71 -3.18
C GLY A 176 6.13 13.80 -4.67
N MET A 177 5.17 13.02 -5.15
CA MET A 177 4.74 13.02 -6.56
C MET A 177 4.22 14.39 -7.01
N SER A 178 3.37 15.02 -6.20
CA SER A 178 2.83 16.36 -6.46
C SER A 178 3.93 17.42 -6.53
N SER A 179 4.98 17.32 -5.71
CA SER A 179 6.14 18.23 -5.77
C SER A 179 6.95 18.10 -7.06
N ALA A 180 6.88 16.96 -7.75
CA ALA A 180 7.45 16.75 -9.08
C ALA A 180 6.49 17.17 -10.21
N GLY A 181 5.28 17.64 -9.88
CA GLY A 181 4.27 18.06 -10.85
C GLY A 181 3.52 16.89 -11.50
N VAL A 182 3.47 15.72 -10.87
CA VAL A 182 2.69 14.56 -11.32
C VAL A 182 1.50 14.38 -10.39
N THR A 183 0.32 14.12 -10.98
CA THR A 183 -0.88 13.83 -10.19
C THR A 183 -0.75 12.43 -9.59
N ALA A 184 -0.79 12.30 -8.27
CA ALA A 184 -0.95 11.01 -7.61
C ALA A 184 -2.42 10.58 -7.62
N SER A 185 -2.69 9.36 -8.07
CA SER A 185 -4.01 8.74 -8.07
C SER A 185 -4.05 7.54 -7.14
N ALA A 186 -4.53 7.74 -5.90
CA ALA A 186 -4.50 6.68 -4.89
C ALA A 186 -5.55 5.60 -5.18
N LYS A 187 -5.19 4.35 -4.87
CA LYS A 187 -6.02 3.17 -5.19
C LYS A 187 -5.94 2.10 -4.10
N HIS A 188 -6.89 1.18 -3.96
CA HIS A 188 -8.15 1.12 -4.69
C HIS A 188 -9.25 1.61 -3.74
N PHE A 189 -10.12 2.50 -4.21
CA PHE A 189 -11.16 3.10 -3.39
C PHE A 189 -12.49 2.35 -3.62
N ILE A 190 -12.98 1.48 -2.73
CA ILE A 190 -12.42 1.10 -1.43
C ILE A 190 -12.91 -0.31 -1.04
N LEU A 191 -12.31 -0.87 0.00
CA LEU A 191 -12.47 -2.21 0.59
C LEU A 191 -12.04 -3.35 -0.33
N ASN A 192 -11.05 -3.13 -1.19
CA ASN A 192 -10.48 -4.19 -2.03
C ASN A 192 -9.43 -5.01 -1.26
N GLU A 193 -9.85 -5.68 -0.19
CA GLU A 193 -8.96 -6.36 0.77
C GLU A 193 -8.53 -7.78 0.37
N GLN A 194 -9.09 -8.34 -0.70
CA GLN A 194 -8.69 -9.65 -1.25
C GLN A 194 -8.79 -9.66 -2.77
N GLU A 195 -7.95 -10.45 -3.42
CA GLU A 195 -7.93 -10.56 -4.88
C GLU A 195 -8.95 -11.58 -5.39
N THR A 196 -9.15 -12.64 -4.62
CA THR A 196 -10.08 -13.73 -4.91
C THR A 196 -11.49 -13.18 -5.05
N ASN A 197 -12.15 -13.47 -6.17
CA ASN A 197 -13.50 -13.00 -6.50
C ASN A 197 -13.65 -11.46 -6.58
N ARG A 198 -12.57 -10.70 -6.85
CA ARG A 198 -12.67 -9.24 -7.04
C ARG A 198 -13.43 -8.84 -8.33
N MET A 199 -13.53 -9.72 -9.33
CA MET A 199 -14.22 -9.49 -10.62
C MET A 199 -15.20 -10.62 -11.00
N SER A 200 -16.30 -10.27 -11.68
CA SER A 200 -17.38 -11.20 -12.03
C SER A 200 -17.14 -12.17 -13.20
N THR A 201 -16.06 -12.01 -13.97
CA THR A 201 -15.74 -12.93 -15.08
C THR A 201 -14.51 -13.76 -14.75
N GLY A 202 -14.66 -15.09 -14.80
CA GLY A 202 -13.65 -16.12 -14.50
C GLY A 202 -12.40 -16.14 -15.38
N SER A 203 -11.69 -15.03 -15.45
CA SER A 203 -10.33 -14.94 -15.95
C SER A 203 -9.54 -14.03 -14.99
N GLY A 204 -9.25 -14.55 -13.80
CA GLY A 204 -8.25 -14.03 -12.86
C GLY A 204 -6.83 -14.22 -13.42
N GLY A 205 -6.59 -13.73 -14.63
CA GLY A 205 -5.25 -13.66 -15.21
C GLY A 205 -4.67 -12.30 -14.93
N GLY A 206 -3.85 -12.17 -13.88
CA GLY A 206 -2.97 -11.01 -13.63
C GLY A 206 -1.86 -10.92 -14.69
N GLY A 207 -2.22 -10.90 -15.97
CA GLY A 207 -1.30 -10.65 -17.07
C GLY A 207 -0.88 -9.18 -17.08
N MET A 208 0.31 -8.90 -17.61
CA MET A 208 0.90 -7.55 -17.77
C MET A 208 0.10 -6.58 -18.70
N GLY A 209 -1.18 -6.84 -18.93
CA GLY A 209 -2.05 -6.04 -19.80
C GLY A 209 -2.98 -5.17 -18.98
N GLY A 210 -2.44 -4.14 -18.32
CA GLY A 210 -3.19 -3.21 -17.48
C GLY A 210 -2.79 -1.76 -17.70
N GLY A 211 -2.47 -1.37 -18.93
CA GLY A 211 -2.39 0.04 -19.32
C GLY A 211 -3.43 0.28 -20.39
N GLY A 212 -4.52 0.98 -20.06
CA GLY A 212 -5.39 1.56 -21.06
C GLY A 212 -4.54 2.47 -21.94
N SER A 213 -4.14 2.00 -23.12
CA SER A 213 -3.68 2.89 -24.17
C SER A 213 -4.87 3.77 -24.56
N PRO A 214 -4.70 5.09 -24.74
CA PRO A 214 -5.73 5.92 -25.35
C PRO A 214 -6.06 5.36 -26.75
N PRO A 215 -7.26 5.62 -27.30
CA PRO A 215 -7.60 5.18 -28.65
C PRO A 215 -6.56 5.71 -29.63
N SER A 216 -5.90 4.79 -30.33
CA SER A 216 -4.74 5.05 -31.18
C SER A 216 -5.05 6.03 -32.31
N GLY A 217 -4.25 7.10 -32.39
CA GLY A 217 -3.82 7.67 -33.66
C GLY A 217 -2.71 6.80 -34.26
N SER A 218 -2.86 6.44 -35.53
CA SER A 218 -2.02 5.47 -36.25
C SER A 218 -0.53 5.81 -36.26
N THR A 219 0.34 4.88 -35.84
CA THR A 219 1.63 4.65 -36.50
C THR A 219 2.03 3.17 -36.44
N ASN A 220 2.40 2.63 -37.61
CA ASN A 220 2.85 1.27 -37.82
C ASN A 220 4.16 0.97 -37.06
N SER A 221 4.16 -0.05 -36.20
CA SER A 221 5.33 -0.92 -36.05
C SER A 221 4.88 -2.35 -35.77
N THR A 222 5.36 -3.26 -36.62
CA THR A 222 5.02 -4.67 -36.64
C THR A 222 5.80 -5.43 -35.55
N LEU A 223 5.10 -5.97 -34.56
CA LEU A 223 5.54 -7.13 -33.80
C LEU A 223 4.48 -8.21 -33.89
N THR A 224 4.87 -9.32 -34.52
CA THR A 224 4.01 -10.47 -34.84
C THR A 224 3.68 -11.26 -33.57
N ALA A 225 2.44 -11.16 -33.09
CA ALA A 225 1.85 -12.11 -32.15
C ALA A 225 0.85 -13.02 -32.89
N ARG A 226 0.95 -14.32 -32.63
CA ARG A 226 0.20 -15.40 -33.27
C ARG A 226 -1.31 -15.27 -33.03
N GLN A 227 -2.06 -15.47 -34.11
CA GLN A 227 -3.50 -15.72 -34.17
C GLN A 227 -3.95 -16.97 -33.40
N ALA A 228 -5.12 -16.89 -32.75
CA ALA A 228 -6.33 -17.66 -33.10
C ALA A 228 -7.52 -17.02 -32.34
N SER A 229 -8.37 -16.19 -32.97
CA SER A 229 -9.56 -16.56 -33.76
C SER A 229 -10.66 -17.24 -32.95
N SER A 230 -11.70 -16.47 -32.61
CA SER A 230 -13.09 -16.86 -32.85
C SER A 230 -13.99 -15.62 -32.92
N THR A 231 -14.48 -15.35 -34.12
CA THR A 231 -15.59 -14.44 -34.44
C THR A 231 -16.90 -14.94 -33.81
N ASN A 232 -17.72 -14.04 -33.26
CA ASN A 232 -19.17 -14.06 -33.53
C ASN A 232 -19.91 -12.78 -33.09
N THR A 233 -20.43 -12.10 -34.11
CA THR A 233 -21.79 -11.51 -34.26
C THR A 233 -22.50 -10.81 -33.10
N THR A 234 -22.81 -9.54 -33.39
CA THR A 234 -23.88 -8.68 -32.87
C THR A 234 -25.24 -9.36 -32.68
N THR A 235 -25.83 -9.22 -31.49
CA THR A 235 -27.29 -9.17 -31.30
C THR A 235 -27.65 -8.31 -30.09
N ASN A 236 -28.56 -7.34 -30.32
CA ASN A 236 -29.35 -6.66 -29.30
C ASN A 236 -30.01 -7.66 -28.35
N GLY A 237 -29.79 -7.50 -27.05
CA GLY A 237 -30.47 -8.23 -25.99
C GLY A 237 -30.39 -7.46 -24.69
N THR A 238 -31.56 -7.16 -24.12
CA THR A 238 -31.74 -6.67 -22.75
C THR A 238 -30.83 -7.42 -21.78
N THR A 239 -29.90 -6.70 -21.14
CA THR A 239 -28.98 -7.23 -20.15
C THR A 239 -29.77 -7.71 -18.94
N SER A 240 -29.84 -9.03 -18.77
CA SER A 240 -30.10 -9.64 -17.48
C SER A 240 -28.93 -9.30 -16.55
N ASP A 241 -29.24 -8.79 -15.36
CA ASP A 241 -28.31 -8.63 -14.24
C ASP A 241 -27.74 -10.00 -13.83
N ASP A 242 -26.65 -10.45 -14.44
CA ASP A 242 -25.85 -11.53 -13.88
C ASP A 242 -24.97 -10.95 -12.77
N ASP A 243 -25.57 -10.85 -11.60
CA ASP A 243 -25.05 -10.27 -10.36
C ASP A 243 -24.00 -11.15 -9.64
N SER A 244 -23.47 -12.18 -10.32
CA SER A 244 -23.10 -13.45 -9.71
C SER A 244 -21.60 -13.76 -9.54
N GLY A 245 -20.69 -12.76 -9.55
CA GLY A 245 -19.25 -13.10 -9.47
C GLY A 245 -18.27 -12.15 -8.78
N SER A 246 -18.67 -10.95 -8.35
CA SER A 246 -17.79 -10.09 -7.53
C SER A 246 -18.16 -10.20 -6.05
N ASN A 247 -17.16 -10.21 -5.18
CA ASN A 247 -17.37 -10.15 -3.74
C ASN A 247 -18.09 -8.85 -3.33
N THR A 248 -18.89 -8.94 -2.28
CA THR A 248 -19.56 -7.82 -1.64
C THR A 248 -19.18 -7.77 -0.17
N ILE A 249 -18.68 -6.63 0.27
CA ILE A 249 -18.27 -6.40 1.64
C ILE A 249 -19.42 -5.73 2.39
N THR A 250 -19.79 -6.29 3.55
CA THR A 250 -20.65 -5.63 4.53
C THR A 250 -19.78 -5.14 5.68
N ILE A 251 -19.87 -3.86 6.02
CA ILE A 251 -19.04 -3.24 7.06
C ILE A 251 -19.83 -2.22 7.87
N GLY A 252 -19.52 -2.14 9.17
CA GLY A 252 -20.06 -1.10 10.06
C GLY A 252 -19.41 0.27 9.80
N ASP A 253 -20.23 1.32 9.85
CA ASP A 253 -19.85 2.70 9.54
C ASP A 253 -18.65 3.22 10.35
N LYS A 254 -18.54 2.86 11.63
CA LYS A 254 -17.38 3.20 12.47
C LYS A 254 -16.06 2.65 11.92
N ALA A 255 -16.02 1.36 11.59
CA ALA A 255 -14.82 0.72 11.09
C ALA A 255 -14.45 1.19 9.67
N PHE A 256 -15.46 1.47 8.85
CA PHE A 256 -15.26 2.11 7.56
C PHE A 256 -14.49 3.43 7.69
N HIS A 257 -14.89 4.32 8.60
CA HIS A 257 -14.24 5.62 8.81
C HIS A 257 -12.86 5.53 9.49
N GLU A 258 -12.74 4.70 10.54
CA GLU A 258 -11.55 4.67 11.39
C GLU A 258 -10.41 3.78 10.87
N THR A 259 -10.74 2.79 10.04
CA THR A 259 -9.75 1.85 9.51
C THR A 259 -9.48 2.07 8.03
N TYR A 260 -10.50 1.97 7.17
CA TYR A 260 -10.31 1.91 5.72
C TYR A 260 -10.29 3.28 5.05
N LEU A 261 -11.17 4.20 5.47
CA LEU A 261 -11.21 5.57 4.94
C LEU A 261 -10.06 6.44 5.49
N TRP A 262 -9.49 6.08 6.65
CA TRP A 262 -8.48 6.88 7.35
C TRP A 262 -7.27 7.24 6.48
N PRO A 263 -6.60 6.32 5.75
CA PRO A 263 -5.48 6.68 4.89
C PRO A 263 -5.84 7.63 3.74
N PHE A 264 -7.10 7.60 3.28
CA PHE A 264 -7.58 8.51 2.23
C PHE A 264 -7.72 9.96 2.74
N TYR A 265 -8.03 10.18 4.03
CA TYR A 265 -7.95 11.53 4.60
C TYR A 265 -6.54 12.12 4.47
N ASP A 266 -5.49 11.36 4.82
CA ASP A 266 -4.10 11.83 4.76
C ASP A 266 -3.64 12.08 3.33
N THR A 267 -4.01 11.22 2.37
CA THR A 267 -3.63 11.44 0.96
C THR A 267 -4.36 12.64 0.34
N VAL A 268 -5.67 12.81 0.58
CA VAL A 268 -6.40 14.01 0.12
C VAL A 268 -5.81 15.28 0.71
N TYR A 269 -5.53 15.30 2.03
CA TYR A 269 -4.90 16.44 2.69
C TYR A 269 -3.52 16.80 2.10
N ASN A 270 -2.74 15.79 1.69
CA ASN A 270 -1.42 15.98 1.08
C ASN A 270 -1.45 16.26 -0.44
N GLY A 271 -2.63 16.53 -1.01
CA GLY A 271 -2.76 16.98 -2.40
C GLY A 271 -2.96 15.86 -3.41
N MET A 272 -3.61 14.76 -3.02
CA MET A 272 -4.06 13.73 -3.95
C MET A 272 -5.02 14.34 -4.98
N GLY A 273 -4.69 14.19 -6.27
CA GLY A 273 -5.47 14.74 -7.38
C GLY A 273 -6.23 13.69 -8.19
N GLY A 274 -6.00 12.39 -7.93
CA GLY A 274 -6.73 11.28 -8.52
C GLY A 274 -7.16 10.25 -7.49
N ALA A 275 -8.23 9.53 -7.78
CA ALA A 275 -8.63 8.32 -7.07
C ALA A 275 -9.05 7.25 -8.09
N MET A 276 -8.70 6.00 -7.82
CA MET A 276 -9.16 4.86 -8.63
C MET A 276 -10.16 4.04 -7.83
N CYS A 277 -11.42 3.99 -8.29
CA CYS A 277 -12.45 3.21 -7.64
C CYS A 277 -12.28 1.71 -7.91
N ALA A 278 -12.55 0.90 -6.89
CA ALA A 278 -12.26 -0.53 -6.86
C ALA A 278 -13.32 -1.39 -7.59
N MET A 279 -12.97 -2.67 -7.82
CA MET A 279 -13.80 -3.63 -8.56
C MET A 279 -14.90 -4.28 -7.71
N ASN A 280 -14.70 -4.36 -6.40
CA ASN A 280 -15.60 -5.02 -5.45
C ASN A 280 -16.91 -4.24 -5.26
N LYS A 281 -17.86 -4.89 -4.57
CA LYS A 281 -19.06 -4.23 -4.04
C LYS A 281 -18.90 -3.92 -2.55
N VAL A 282 -19.56 -2.86 -2.10
CA VAL A 282 -19.72 -2.53 -0.68
C VAL A 282 -21.21 -2.34 -0.42
N ASN A 283 -21.73 -3.06 0.59
CA ASN A 283 -23.14 -3.09 0.94
C ASN A 283 -24.05 -3.35 -0.28
N GLY A 284 -23.63 -4.22 -1.20
CA GLY A 284 -24.37 -4.62 -2.40
C GLY A 284 -24.17 -3.76 -3.64
N THR A 285 -23.46 -2.62 -3.55
CA THR A 285 -23.25 -1.70 -4.69
C THR A 285 -21.79 -1.70 -5.12
N TYR A 286 -21.50 -1.75 -6.43
CA TYR A 286 -20.13 -1.65 -6.94
C TYR A 286 -19.47 -0.35 -6.50
N SER A 287 -18.19 -0.39 -6.13
CA SER A 287 -17.47 0.78 -5.62
C SER A 287 -17.45 1.95 -6.61
N CYS A 288 -17.33 1.67 -7.92
CA CYS A 288 -17.40 2.66 -8.98
C CYS A 288 -18.81 3.20 -9.29
N GLU A 289 -19.86 2.66 -8.68
CA GLU A 289 -21.26 3.05 -8.90
C GLU A 289 -21.98 3.41 -7.61
N SER A 290 -21.23 3.53 -6.51
CA SER A 290 -21.77 3.89 -5.21
C SER A 290 -21.69 5.39 -4.98
N GLN A 291 -22.85 6.04 -4.97
CA GLN A 291 -22.96 7.46 -4.62
C GLN A 291 -22.50 7.74 -3.18
N ASP A 292 -22.72 6.80 -2.27
CA ASP A 292 -22.22 6.92 -0.90
C ASP A 292 -20.70 6.95 -0.89
N LEU A 293 -20.04 5.99 -1.54
CA LEU A 293 -18.57 5.93 -1.56
C LEU A 293 -17.95 7.13 -2.28
N LEU A 294 -18.35 7.38 -3.53
CA LEU A 294 -17.68 8.36 -4.36
C LEU A 294 -18.12 9.80 -4.08
N ALA A 295 -19.43 10.05 -3.99
CA ALA A 295 -19.92 11.41 -3.85
C ALA A 295 -20.00 11.86 -2.39
N LYS A 296 -20.59 11.05 -1.50
CA LYS A 296 -20.72 11.41 -0.08
C LYS A 296 -19.37 11.34 0.66
N TYR A 297 -18.73 10.18 0.69
CA TYR A 297 -17.51 9.98 1.50
C TYR A 297 -16.27 10.59 0.84
N LEU A 298 -15.93 10.22 -0.39
CA LEU A 298 -14.72 10.75 -1.04
C LEU A 298 -14.83 12.25 -1.39
N LYS A 299 -15.83 12.65 -2.17
CA LYS A 299 -15.89 14.03 -2.68
C LYS A 299 -16.31 15.05 -1.64
N VAL A 300 -17.26 14.72 -0.75
CA VAL A 300 -17.81 15.69 0.22
C VAL A 300 -17.16 15.57 1.59
N GLU A 301 -17.08 14.38 2.18
CA GLU A 301 -16.53 14.22 3.52
C GLU A 301 -15.02 14.42 3.56
N LEU A 302 -14.26 13.75 2.68
CA LEU A 302 -12.82 13.99 2.54
C LEU A 302 -12.51 15.30 1.79
N GLY A 303 -13.51 15.90 1.13
CA GLY A 303 -13.33 17.11 0.34
C GLY A 303 -12.42 16.92 -0.88
N PHE A 304 -12.42 15.73 -1.49
CA PHE A 304 -11.55 15.40 -2.62
C PHE A 304 -11.86 16.27 -3.85
N PRO A 305 -10.91 17.10 -4.33
CA PRO A 305 -11.12 18.01 -5.46
C PRO A 305 -10.87 17.36 -6.82
N GLY A 306 -10.20 16.20 -6.83
CA GLY A 306 -9.64 15.60 -8.03
C GLY A 306 -10.60 14.74 -8.84
N ILE A 307 -9.99 13.94 -9.71
CA ILE A 307 -10.64 13.05 -10.68
C ILE A 307 -10.83 11.64 -10.12
N VAL A 308 -12.02 11.06 -10.28
CA VAL A 308 -12.28 9.64 -10.02
C VAL A 308 -12.26 8.85 -11.33
N SER A 309 -11.36 7.89 -11.43
CA SER A 309 -11.27 6.91 -12.53
C SER A 309 -11.65 5.52 -12.04
N ALA A 310 -12.13 4.65 -12.93
CA ALA A 310 -12.35 3.25 -12.61
C ALA A 310 -11.08 2.43 -12.82
N ASP A 311 -10.86 1.44 -11.95
CA ASP A 311 -9.94 0.35 -12.24
C ASP A 311 -10.41 -0.44 -13.48
N VAL A 312 -9.52 -1.25 -14.04
CA VAL A 312 -9.77 -2.08 -15.22
C VAL A 312 -10.98 -2.97 -14.96
N SER A 313 -12.01 -2.81 -15.80
CA SER A 313 -13.28 -3.52 -15.70
C SER A 313 -14.14 -3.20 -14.47
N ALA A 314 -13.82 -2.19 -13.67
CA ALA A 314 -14.60 -1.81 -12.48
C ALA A 314 -15.88 -1.02 -12.82
N GLN A 315 -15.89 -0.26 -13.92
CA GLN A 315 -17.10 0.40 -14.41
C GLN A 315 -18.05 -0.62 -15.06
N LYS A 316 -19.31 -0.72 -14.59
CA LYS A 316 -20.31 -1.64 -15.12
C LYS A 316 -21.40 -0.93 -15.93
N THR A 317 -21.58 0.36 -15.72
CA THR A 317 -22.64 1.16 -16.37
C THR A 317 -22.16 2.52 -16.87
N GLY A 318 -22.97 3.13 -17.76
CA GLY A 318 -22.75 4.49 -18.26
C GLY A 318 -23.29 5.55 -17.30
N ILE A 319 -24.61 5.73 -17.27
CA ILE A 319 -25.26 6.83 -16.55
C ILE A 319 -25.15 6.68 -15.02
N ASN A 320 -25.32 5.46 -14.47
CA ASN A 320 -25.26 5.29 -13.01
C ASN A 320 -23.86 5.59 -12.47
N ALA A 321 -22.81 5.08 -13.12
CA ALA A 321 -21.42 5.41 -12.78
C ALA A 321 -21.13 6.93 -12.82
N ALA A 322 -21.65 7.63 -13.84
CA ALA A 322 -21.49 9.08 -13.99
C ALA A 322 -22.20 9.85 -12.85
N ASN A 323 -23.43 9.46 -12.52
CA ASN A 323 -24.21 10.06 -11.43
C ASN A 323 -23.68 9.68 -10.03
N ALA A 324 -23.08 8.50 -9.88
CA ALA A 324 -22.50 8.03 -8.62
C ALA A 324 -21.26 8.84 -8.22
N GLY A 325 -20.54 9.41 -9.17
CA GLY A 325 -19.40 10.29 -8.90
C GLY A 325 -18.12 9.95 -9.64
N MET A 326 -18.11 9.05 -10.62
CA MET A 326 -16.96 8.92 -11.52
C MET A 326 -16.78 10.17 -12.39
N ASP A 327 -15.54 10.43 -12.83
CA ASP A 327 -15.15 11.59 -13.64
C ASP A 327 -14.39 11.23 -14.93
N LEU A 328 -13.77 10.04 -14.98
CA LEU A 328 -13.06 9.52 -16.15
C LEU A 328 -13.46 8.08 -16.46
N ALA A 329 -13.83 7.81 -17.70
CA ALA A 329 -14.24 6.48 -18.13
C ALA A 329 -13.06 5.50 -18.13
N SER A 330 -13.30 4.25 -17.73
CA SER A 330 -12.35 3.14 -17.92
C SER A 330 -12.58 2.40 -19.25
N SER A 331 -13.67 2.68 -19.96
CA SER A 331 -14.09 1.98 -21.19
C SER A 331 -15.04 2.82 -22.05
N SER A 332 -15.54 2.27 -23.17
CA SER A 332 -16.43 2.97 -24.12
C SER A 332 -17.86 3.21 -23.62
N TYR A 333 -18.15 3.12 -22.31
CA TYR A 333 -19.48 3.37 -21.76
C TYR A 333 -19.93 4.83 -21.90
N TRP A 334 -19.02 5.78 -22.04
CA TRP A 334 -19.34 7.19 -22.19
C TRP A 334 -19.06 7.68 -23.61
N SER A 335 -20.11 8.19 -24.26
CA SER A 335 -20.09 8.76 -25.60
C SER A 335 -21.30 9.67 -25.80
N ASN A 336 -21.41 10.32 -26.96
CA ASN A 336 -22.62 11.06 -27.33
C ASN A 336 -23.87 10.16 -27.38
N GLU A 337 -23.70 8.86 -27.66
CA GLU A 337 -24.80 7.89 -27.74
C GLU A 337 -25.27 7.41 -26.36
N THR A 338 -24.48 7.64 -25.30
CA THR A 338 -24.84 7.29 -23.93
C THR A 338 -25.10 8.53 -23.07
N LEU A 339 -24.07 9.32 -22.77
CA LEU A 339 -24.20 10.54 -21.97
C LEU A 339 -25.02 11.61 -22.70
N GLY A 340 -24.85 11.75 -24.02
CA GLY A 340 -25.63 12.73 -24.80
C GLY A 340 -27.14 12.42 -24.82
N VAL A 341 -27.50 11.14 -24.87
CA VAL A 341 -28.90 10.70 -24.69
C VAL A 341 -29.38 10.97 -23.27
N GLY A 342 -28.54 10.73 -22.27
CA GLY A 342 -28.82 11.06 -20.87
C GLY A 342 -29.11 12.54 -20.63
N LEU A 343 -28.36 13.43 -21.29
CA LEU A 343 -28.61 14.88 -21.26
C LEU A 343 -29.94 15.23 -21.92
N THR A 344 -30.26 14.60 -23.05
CA THR A 344 -31.49 14.87 -23.81
C THR A 344 -32.74 14.41 -23.06
N ASN A 345 -32.66 13.28 -22.36
CA ASN A 345 -33.80 12.69 -21.64
C ASN A 345 -33.87 13.08 -20.16
N GLY A 346 -32.86 13.78 -19.63
CA GLY A 346 -32.81 14.29 -18.25
C GLY A 346 -32.28 13.31 -17.20
N SER A 347 -31.85 12.10 -17.57
CA SER A 347 -31.25 11.13 -16.63
C SER A 347 -29.81 11.45 -16.22
N PHE A 348 -29.16 12.40 -16.92
CA PHE A 348 -27.84 12.95 -16.62
C PHE A 348 -27.87 14.44 -16.90
N THR A 349 -27.21 15.25 -16.07
CA THR A 349 -27.33 16.71 -16.12
C THR A 349 -26.09 17.37 -16.72
N SER A 350 -26.28 18.56 -17.31
CA SER A 350 -25.16 19.38 -17.80
C SER A 350 -24.25 19.82 -16.66
N GLU A 351 -24.79 20.09 -15.47
CA GLU A 351 -23.99 20.48 -14.30
C GLU A 351 -23.09 19.34 -13.84
N ARG A 352 -23.57 18.09 -13.90
CA ARG A 352 -22.76 16.91 -13.58
C ARG A 352 -21.62 16.76 -14.59
N LEU A 353 -21.90 16.90 -15.87
CA LEU A 353 -20.89 16.85 -16.93
C LEU A 353 -19.83 17.94 -16.74
N ASP A 354 -20.23 19.16 -16.40
CA ASP A 354 -19.31 20.27 -16.15
C ASP A 354 -18.38 19.98 -14.97
N ASP A 355 -18.91 19.44 -13.85
CA ASP A 355 -18.08 19.04 -12.69
C ASP A 355 -17.10 17.91 -13.04
N MET A 356 -17.49 16.93 -13.86
CA MET A 356 -16.58 15.88 -14.34
C MET A 356 -15.42 16.46 -15.13
N VAL A 357 -15.70 17.36 -16.07
CA VAL A 357 -14.68 18.02 -16.90
C VAL A 357 -13.78 18.93 -16.06
N ILE A 358 -14.35 19.67 -15.10
CA ILE A 358 -13.57 20.48 -14.15
C ILE A 358 -12.58 19.58 -13.40
N ARG A 359 -13.04 18.48 -12.81
CA ARG A 359 -12.21 17.53 -12.05
C ARG A 359 -11.09 16.90 -12.88
N ASN A 360 -11.32 16.64 -14.17
CA ASN A 360 -10.28 16.20 -15.11
C ASN A 360 -9.13 17.22 -15.24
N MET A 361 -9.41 18.51 -15.05
CA MET A 361 -8.45 19.60 -15.22
C MET A 361 -7.86 20.11 -13.89
N MET A 362 -8.45 19.75 -12.75
CA MET A 362 -8.03 20.24 -11.43
C MET A 362 -6.56 19.92 -11.15
N GLY A 363 -6.14 18.65 -11.26
CA GLY A 363 -4.75 18.24 -11.05
C GLY A 363 -3.78 18.90 -12.05
N TYR A 364 -4.20 18.99 -13.32
CA TYR A 364 -3.43 19.61 -14.40
C TYR A 364 -3.08 21.07 -14.08
N PHE A 365 -4.06 21.89 -13.69
CA PHE A 365 -3.80 23.30 -13.34
C PHE A 365 -3.15 23.47 -11.97
N HIS A 366 -3.53 22.66 -10.97
CA HIS A 366 -2.99 22.77 -9.61
C HIS A 366 -1.47 22.49 -9.58
N LEU A 367 -1.01 21.55 -10.42
CA LEU A 367 0.39 21.14 -10.50
C LEU A 367 1.18 21.88 -11.60
N GLY A 368 0.56 22.86 -12.27
CA GLY A 368 1.21 23.66 -13.31
C GLY A 368 1.60 22.85 -14.56
N GLN A 369 0.85 21.80 -14.88
CA GLN A 369 1.07 20.99 -16.08
C GLN A 369 0.68 21.75 -17.37
N ASP A 370 -0.02 22.88 -17.24
CA ASP A 370 -0.33 23.81 -18.33
C ASP A 370 0.86 24.66 -18.80
N ASN A 371 2.00 24.57 -18.11
CA ASN A 371 3.16 25.41 -18.37
C ASN A 371 4.39 24.57 -18.75
N GLY A 372 4.48 24.17 -20.02
CA GLY A 372 5.67 23.52 -20.58
C GLY A 372 5.89 22.09 -20.07
N TYR A 373 4.83 21.31 -19.91
CA TYR A 373 4.94 19.89 -19.59
C TYR A 373 5.61 19.10 -20.73
N PRO A 374 6.44 18.08 -20.44
CA PRO A 374 7.05 17.26 -21.47
C PRO A 374 6.01 16.53 -22.33
N SER A 375 6.31 16.37 -23.62
CA SER A 375 5.50 15.52 -24.51
C SER A 375 5.62 14.05 -24.12
N LEU A 376 4.56 13.26 -24.33
CA LEU A 376 4.58 11.82 -24.09
C LEU A 376 5.73 11.15 -24.85
N ALA A 377 6.58 10.45 -24.10
CA ALA A 377 7.65 9.63 -24.65
C ALA A 377 7.15 8.23 -25.00
N GLY A 378 7.72 7.65 -26.06
CA GLY A 378 7.58 6.23 -26.34
C GLY A 378 8.28 5.37 -25.27
N VAL A 379 7.79 4.14 -25.08
CA VAL A 379 8.27 3.20 -24.05
C VAL A 379 9.78 2.95 -24.13
N THR A 380 10.33 2.93 -25.34
CA THR A 380 11.76 2.69 -25.62
C THR A 380 12.57 3.95 -25.87
N ASP A 381 11.96 5.14 -25.81
CA ASP A 381 12.65 6.38 -26.07
C ASP A 381 13.70 6.63 -24.98
N HIS A 382 14.87 7.13 -25.38
CA HIS A 382 15.98 7.37 -24.48
C HIS A 382 15.79 8.68 -23.70
N ILE A 383 14.88 8.63 -22.74
CA ILE A 383 14.62 9.67 -21.74
C ILE A 383 15.04 9.10 -20.39
N ASP A 384 16.10 9.63 -19.78
CA ASP A 384 16.71 9.06 -18.58
C ASP A 384 16.79 10.11 -17.46
N ASP A 385 15.73 10.18 -16.65
CA ASP A 385 15.60 11.10 -15.52
C ASP A 385 15.99 10.46 -14.18
N ARG A 386 16.67 9.30 -14.22
CA ARG A 386 16.97 8.52 -13.02
C ARG A 386 17.99 9.16 -12.10
N GLY A 387 18.83 10.08 -12.57
CA GLY A 387 19.80 10.82 -11.75
C GLY A 387 20.53 9.95 -10.69
N ASN A 388 20.30 10.25 -9.42
CA ASN A 388 20.84 9.51 -8.26
C ASN A 388 19.83 8.53 -7.61
N HIS A 389 18.71 8.22 -8.28
CA HIS A 389 17.61 7.44 -7.73
C HIS A 389 18.02 6.04 -7.30
N SER A 390 18.96 5.38 -7.99
CA SER A 390 19.46 4.08 -7.56
C SER A 390 20.13 4.13 -6.18
N ALA A 391 20.91 5.17 -5.89
CA ALA A 391 21.54 5.34 -4.58
C ALA A 391 20.49 5.55 -3.47
N MET A 392 19.43 6.33 -3.77
CA MET A 392 18.31 6.52 -2.85
C MET A 392 17.52 5.22 -2.65
N ALA A 393 17.22 4.50 -3.73
CA ALA A 393 16.53 3.20 -3.68
C ALA A 393 17.29 2.19 -2.83
N ARG A 394 18.62 2.10 -2.98
CA ARG A 394 19.49 1.28 -2.12
C ARG A 394 19.42 1.69 -0.66
N GLN A 395 19.50 3.00 -0.37
CA GLN A 395 19.42 3.53 0.99
C GLN A 395 18.08 3.18 1.64
N TYR A 396 16.97 3.36 0.93
CA TYR A 396 15.63 3.09 1.44
C TYR A 396 15.38 1.58 1.59
N ALA A 397 15.88 0.77 0.65
CA ALA A 397 15.87 -0.69 0.76
C ALA A 397 16.66 -1.17 1.98
N ALA A 398 17.89 -0.68 2.22
CA ALA A 398 18.67 -1.07 3.38
C ALA A 398 18.02 -0.60 4.70
N GLY A 399 17.41 0.60 4.68
CA GLY A 399 16.69 1.18 5.81
C GLY A 399 15.37 0.49 6.16
N SER A 400 14.84 -0.39 5.29
CA SER A 400 13.60 -1.14 5.51
C SER A 400 13.81 -2.58 5.98
N ILE A 401 15.04 -3.11 5.91
CA ILE A 401 15.32 -4.48 6.37
C ILE A 401 15.22 -4.54 7.90
N ALA A 402 14.29 -5.35 8.39
CA ALA A 402 14.10 -5.63 9.80
C ALA A 402 14.96 -6.82 10.24
N LEU A 403 15.77 -6.63 11.28
CA LEU A 403 16.51 -7.71 11.93
C LEU A 403 15.60 -8.36 12.98
N LEU A 404 15.18 -9.61 12.78
CA LEU A 404 14.23 -10.30 13.67
C LEU A 404 14.91 -11.17 14.73
N LYS A 405 16.10 -11.68 14.42
CA LYS A 405 16.92 -12.46 15.34
C LYS A 405 18.38 -12.12 15.09
N ASN A 406 19.16 -11.98 16.16
CA ASN A 406 20.61 -11.94 16.10
C ASN A 406 21.17 -12.48 17.41
N THR A 407 21.79 -13.64 17.35
CA THR A 407 22.36 -14.35 18.50
C THR A 407 23.81 -14.67 18.22
N ASN A 408 24.61 -14.85 19.28
CA ASN A 408 26.04 -15.18 19.19
C ASN A 408 26.88 -14.17 18.38
N GLY A 409 26.38 -12.94 18.17
CA GLY A 409 27.05 -11.93 17.34
C GLY A 409 27.19 -12.37 15.87
N ALA A 410 26.24 -13.15 15.35
CA ALA A 410 26.28 -13.67 13.99
C ALA A 410 26.26 -12.58 12.92
N LEU A 411 25.51 -11.52 13.16
CA LEU A 411 25.46 -10.33 12.31
C LEU A 411 25.99 -9.09 13.06
N PRO A 412 26.73 -8.19 12.38
CA PRO A 412 27.16 -8.28 10.98
C PRO A 412 28.22 -9.37 10.74
N LEU A 413 28.30 -9.86 9.50
CA LEU A 413 29.30 -10.83 9.05
C LEU A 413 30.68 -10.17 9.03
N VAL A 414 31.58 -10.68 9.88
CA VAL A 414 32.97 -10.20 10.00
C VAL A 414 33.93 -11.38 9.94
N ASN A 415 35.04 -11.22 9.20
CA ASN A 415 36.18 -12.16 9.13
C ASN A 415 35.79 -13.63 8.87
N LYS A 416 34.91 -13.86 7.88
CA LYS A 416 34.55 -15.21 7.44
C LYS A 416 35.56 -15.70 6.41
N SER A 417 35.97 -16.96 6.52
CA SER A 417 36.86 -17.66 5.59
C SER A 417 36.07 -18.52 4.60
N SER A 418 34.86 -18.96 4.96
CA SER A 418 33.95 -19.73 4.10
C SER A 418 32.50 -19.34 4.34
N ILE A 419 31.74 -19.07 3.26
CA ILE A 419 30.30 -18.76 3.31
C ILE A 419 29.57 -19.59 2.27
N SER A 420 28.43 -20.17 2.67
CA SER A 420 27.53 -20.90 1.78
C SER A 420 26.17 -20.22 1.69
N ILE A 421 25.62 -20.10 0.49
CA ILE A 421 24.30 -19.48 0.28
C ILE A 421 23.29 -20.46 -0.35
N PHE A 422 22.02 -20.37 0.06
CA PHE A 422 20.98 -21.35 -0.28
C PHE A 422 19.70 -20.68 -0.76
N GLY A 423 18.91 -21.41 -1.55
CA GLY A 423 17.57 -21.03 -1.99
C GLY A 423 17.56 -20.30 -3.34
N PHE A 424 16.47 -20.45 -4.09
CA PHE A 424 16.27 -19.79 -5.38
C PHE A 424 16.33 -18.27 -5.26
N HIS A 425 15.88 -17.73 -4.12
CA HIS A 425 15.85 -16.30 -3.84
C HIS A 425 17.25 -15.65 -3.83
N ALA A 426 18.33 -16.41 -3.65
CA ALA A 426 19.69 -15.88 -3.73
C ALA A 426 20.11 -15.54 -5.18
N GLY A 427 19.54 -16.22 -6.17
CA GLY A 427 19.99 -16.19 -7.56
C GLY A 427 19.11 -15.40 -8.51
N PRO A 428 19.59 -15.06 -9.72
CA PRO A 428 18.77 -14.43 -10.73
C PRO A 428 17.72 -15.38 -11.30
N ARG A 429 16.69 -14.82 -11.93
CA ARG A 429 15.81 -15.58 -12.82
C ARG A 429 16.56 -16.06 -14.06
N TYR A 430 16.18 -17.21 -14.58
CA TYR A 430 16.81 -17.81 -15.77
C TYR A 430 16.77 -16.92 -17.03
N VAL A 431 15.72 -16.11 -17.21
CA VAL A 431 15.54 -15.25 -18.41
C VAL A 431 15.67 -13.74 -18.13
N GLY A 432 16.15 -13.36 -16.94
CA GLY A 432 16.43 -11.98 -16.56
C GLY A 432 15.32 -11.30 -15.71
N ALA A 433 15.59 -10.06 -15.29
CA ALA A 433 14.81 -9.34 -14.27
C ALA A 433 13.39 -8.94 -14.72
N ASN A 434 13.20 -8.54 -15.98
CA ASN A 434 11.91 -8.07 -16.52
C ASN A 434 11.07 -9.17 -17.17
N THR A 435 11.26 -10.41 -16.74
CA THR A 435 10.42 -11.49 -17.24
C THR A 435 8.99 -11.27 -16.76
N ALA A 436 8.00 -11.52 -17.61
CA ALA A 436 6.60 -11.42 -17.21
C ALA A 436 6.31 -12.26 -15.96
N LEU A 437 5.75 -11.60 -14.95
CA LEU A 437 5.34 -12.19 -13.68
C LEU A 437 3.86 -11.89 -13.50
N GLY A 438 3.04 -12.92 -13.67
CA GLY A 438 1.62 -12.87 -13.34
C GLY A 438 1.35 -13.79 -12.15
N VAL A 439 0.38 -13.41 -11.34
CA VAL A 439 -0.16 -14.25 -10.27
C VAL A 439 -1.58 -14.63 -10.68
N TYR A 440 -1.89 -15.91 -10.58
CA TYR A 440 -3.20 -16.48 -10.89
C TYR A 440 -3.46 -17.67 -9.99
N ASP A 441 -4.73 -18.06 -9.86
CA ASP A 441 -5.15 -19.15 -8.99
C ASP A 441 -4.35 -20.44 -9.27
N GLY A 442 -3.76 -21.00 -8.22
CA GLY A 442 -2.93 -22.20 -8.29
C GLY A 442 -1.43 -21.97 -8.53
N GLU A 443 -0.97 -20.73 -8.74
CA GLU A 443 0.47 -20.44 -8.73
C GLU A 443 1.07 -20.54 -7.31
N PRO A 444 2.32 -21.03 -7.18
CA PRO A 444 2.99 -21.08 -5.88
C PRO A 444 3.12 -19.69 -5.24
N SER A 445 3.00 -19.63 -3.92
CA SER A 445 3.28 -18.41 -3.13
C SER A 445 4.78 -18.13 -2.97
N THR A 446 5.60 -18.55 -3.94
CA THR A 446 7.06 -18.38 -3.99
C THR A 446 7.49 -18.07 -5.42
N MET A 447 8.54 -17.26 -5.58
CA MET A 447 9.14 -16.92 -6.86
C MET A 447 10.41 -17.74 -7.09
N GLN A 448 10.54 -18.32 -8.29
CA GLN A 448 11.81 -18.89 -8.76
C GLN A 448 12.77 -17.77 -9.18
N GLY A 449 13.72 -17.47 -8.30
CA GLY A 449 14.73 -16.42 -8.43
C GLY A 449 14.56 -15.32 -7.37
N HIS A 450 15.36 -14.28 -7.49
CA HIS A 450 15.37 -13.17 -6.54
C HIS A 450 14.10 -12.32 -6.62
N MET A 451 13.26 -12.38 -5.58
CA MET A 451 12.04 -11.59 -5.43
C MET A 451 12.41 -10.14 -5.04
N ALA A 452 12.35 -9.24 -6.02
CA ALA A 452 12.60 -7.81 -5.84
C ALA A 452 11.37 -6.93 -6.08
N VAL A 453 10.28 -7.53 -6.59
CA VAL A 453 9.04 -6.85 -6.99
C VAL A 453 7.84 -7.73 -6.61
N VAL A 454 6.69 -7.09 -6.45
CA VAL A 454 5.37 -7.76 -6.42
C VAL A 454 4.93 -8.18 -7.82
N GLY A 455 3.98 -9.10 -7.95
CA GLY A 455 3.35 -9.43 -9.24
C GLY A 455 2.24 -8.46 -9.65
N GLY A 456 1.92 -8.40 -10.95
CA GLY A 456 0.76 -7.62 -11.46
C GLY A 456 1.07 -6.20 -11.95
N SER A 457 0.06 -5.33 -11.92
CA SER A 457 0.15 -3.91 -12.36
C SER A 457 1.12 -3.05 -11.56
N ALA A 458 1.46 -3.45 -10.34
CA ALA A 458 2.49 -2.76 -9.54
C ALA A 458 3.91 -3.34 -9.71
N MET A 459 4.09 -4.30 -10.63
CA MET A 459 5.40 -4.87 -10.90
C MET A 459 6.38 -3.78 -11.39
N GLY A 460 7.66 -3.92 -11.06
CA GLY A 460 8.67 -2.94 -11.44
C GLY A 460 9.23 -3.12 -12.86
N SER A 461 9.62 -2.03 -13.52
CA SER A 461 10.40 -2.05 -14.77
C SER A 461 11.89 -1.89 -14.48
N LEU A 462 12.54 -3.02 -14.22
CA LEU A 462 13.90 -3.10 -13.70
C LEU A 462 14.93 -2.76 -14.78
N ALA A 463 15.62 -1.62 -14.68
CA ALA A 463 16.75 -1.34 -15.57
C ALA A 463 17.90 -2.37 -15.42
N TYR A 464 18.06 -2.89 -14.21
CA TYR A 464 18.91 -4.01 -13.82
C TYR A 464 18.37 -4.57 -12.50
N LEU A 465 18.95 -5.67 -12.01
CA LEU A 465 18.66 -6.18 -10.67
C LEU A 465 19.94 -6.72 -10.04
N SER A 466 20.34 -6.15 -8.91
CA SER A 466 21.40 -6.69 -8.07
C SER A 466 20.85 -7.89 -7.28
N THR A 467 21.50 -9.06 -7.41
CA THR A 467 21.10 -10.29 -6.69
C THR A 467 22.12 -10.66 -5.62
N PRO A 468 21.73 -11.34 -4.52
CA PRO A 468 22.68 -11.80 -3.52
C PRO A 468 23.82 -12.63 -4.10
N LEU A 469 23.56 -13.61 -4.97
CA LEU A 469 24.60 -14.44 -5.59
C LEU A 469 25.65 -13.61 -6.33
N GLN A 470 25.23 -12.58 -7.07
CA GLN A 470 26.17 -11.68 -7.74
C GLN A 470 27.07 -10.97 -6.72
N LEU A 471 26.45 -10.40 -5.69
CA LEU A 471 27.16 -9.59 -4.68
C LEU A 471 28.09 -10.43 -3.82
N PHE A 472 27.69 -11.65 -3.47
CA PHE A 472 28.54 -12.60 -2.76
C PHE A 472 29.74 -13.05 -3.58
N ASN A 473 29.59 -13.24 -4.91
CA ASN A 473 30.74 -13.53 -5.78
C ASN A 473 31.72 -12.36 -5.83
N GLU A 474 31.22 -11.13 -5.98
CA GLU A 474 32.04 -9.91 -5.98
C GLU A 474 32.79 -9.73 -4.65
N ARG A 475 32.10 -10.00 -3.53
CA ARG A 475 32.72 -9.97 -2.20
C ARG A 475 33.72 -11.08 -1.96
N ALA A 476 33.44 -12.31 -2.37
CA ALA A 476 34.38 -13.42 -2.23
C ALA A 476 35.71 -13.07 -2.92
N ALA A 477 35.65 -12.48 -4.11
CA ALA A 477 36.83 -12.01 -4.85
C ALA A 477 37.58 -10.87 -4.14
N LYS A 478 36.87 -9.98 -3.43
CA LYS A 478 37.44 -8.82 -2.74
C LYS A 478 37.99 -9.14 -1.35
N ASP A 479 37.19 -9.85 -0.55
CA ASP A 479 37.41 -10.09 0.88
C ASP A 479 38.11 -11.44 1.12
N GLY A 480 38.15 -12.33 0.13
CA GLY A 480 38.99 -13.53 0.12
C GLY A 480 38.39 -14.78 0.77
N PHE A 481 37.08 -14.82 1.04
CA PHE A 481 36.41 -16.01 1.55
C PHE A 481 36.04 -16.99 0.43
N MET A 482 35.94 -18.28 0.76
CA MET A 482 35.40 -19.31 -0.12
C MET A 482 33.87 -19.18 -0.19
N LEU A 483 33.33 -19.01 -1.40
CA LEU A 483 31.89 -19.01 -1.63
C LEU A 483 31.43 -20.36 -2.18
N ARG A 484 30.34 -20.89 -1.64
CA ARG A 484 29.61 -22.07 -2.15
C ARG A 484 28.13 -21.74 -2.24
N TRP A 485 27.38 -22.44 -3.08
CA TRP A 485 25.94 -22.18 -3.21
C TRP A 485 25.11 -23.39 -3.60
N TRP A 486 23.84 -23.37 -3.18
CA TRP A 486 22.78 -24.32 -3.57
C TRP A 486 21.52 -23.52 -3.93
N LEU A 487 21.29 -23.26 -5.21
CA LEU A 487 20.19 -22.42 -5.70
C LEU A 487 18.93 -23.24 -5.95
N ASN A 488 18.41 -23.86 -4.90
CA ASN A 488 17.19 -24.66 -4.94
C ASN A 488 16.49 -24.57 -3.57
N ASP A 489 15.16 -24.49 -3.59
CA ASP A 489 14.31 -24.43 -2.39
C ASP A 489 14.02 -25.83 -1.82
N THR A 490 14.28 -26.89 -2.58
CA THR A 490 14.19 -28.28 -2.10
C THR A 490 15.53 -28.73 -1.52
N SER A 491 15.50 -29.38 -0.36
CA SER A 491 16.68 -29.97 0.24
C SER A 491 17.00 -31.35 -0.33
N GLU A 492 18.29 -31.62 -0.51
CA GLU A 492 18.83 -32.92 -0.90
C GLU A 492 19.93 -33.30 0.11
N THR A 493 19.80 -34.45 0.76
CA THR A 493 20.73 -34.87 1.85
C THR A 493 21.63 -36.03 1.46
N SER A 494 21.43 -36.60 0.27
CA SER A 494 22.19 -37.75 -0.23
C SER A 494 22.54 -37.57 -1.70
N PHE A 495 23.76 -37.93 -2.09
CA PHE A 495 24.23 -37.88 -3.47
C PHE A 495 24.70 -39.28 -3.93
N SER A 496 24.35 -39.68 -5.16
CA SER A 496 24.83 -40.92 -5.77
C SER A 496 25.91 -40.64 -6.81
N GLY A 497 27.13 -40.37 -6.35
CA GLY A 497 28.30 -40.16 -7.21
C GLY A 497 29.62 -40.28 -6.48
N MET A 498 30.74 -40.08 -7.18
CA MET A 498 32.07 -40.19 -6.59
C MET A 498 32.37 -38.95 -5.74
N GLN A 499 32.63 -39.14 -4.44
CA GLN A 499 33.15 -38.08 -3.56
C GLN A 499 34.67 -37.95 -3.77
N GLY A 500 35.15 -36.76 -4.09
CA GLY A 500 36.57 -36.42 -3.96
C GLY A 500 36.91 -35.75 -2.64
N SER A 501 38.21 -35.58 -2.39
CA SER A 501 38.75 -34.89 -1.21
C SER A 501 39.18 -33.46 -1.54
N GLY A 502 38.89 -32.48 -0.68
CA GLY A 502 39.37 -31.10 -0.82
C GLY A 502 38.24 -30.10 -1.05
N THR A 503 38.33 -29.30 -2.11
CA THR A 503 37.32 -28.25 -2.45
C THR A 503 36.16 -28.79 -3.29
N GLU A 504 36.09 -30.09 -3.53
CA GLU A 504 34.98 -30.72 -4.27
C GLU A 504 33.73 -30.72 -3.39
N LEU A 505 32.60 -30.28 -3.95
CA LEU A 505 31.32 -30.26 -3.25
C LEU A 505 30.55 -31.53 -3.57
N THR A 506 29.93 -32.11 -2.55
CA THR A 506 28.84 -33.07 -2.79
C THR A 506 27.64 -32.25 -3.27
N GLU A 507 27.02 -32.66 -4.38
CA GLU A 507 25.82 -32.01 -4.95
C GLU A 507 24.60 -32.32 -4.07
N SER A 508 24.62 -31.82 -2.84
CA SER A 508 23.57 -31.95 -1.83
C SER A 508 23.57 -30.70 -0.95
N THR A 509 22.43 -30.40 -0.34
CA THR A 509 22.27 -29.30 0.62
C THR A 509 23.28 -29.41 1.77
N THR A 510 23.44 -30.61 2.34
CA THR A 510 24.39 -30.84 3.44
C THR A 510 25.84 -30.69 2.99
N GLY A 511 26.19 -31.21 1.81
CA GLY A 511 27.53 -31.14 1.26
C GLY A 511 27.99 -29.72 0.95
N VAL A 512 27.07 -28.83 0.57
CA VAL A 512 27.36 -27.40 0.40
C VAL A 512 27.51 -26.70 1.76
N ALA A 513 26.69 -27.06 2.76
CA ALA A 513 26.66 -26.41 4.07
C ALA A 513 27.85 -26.78 4.98
N GLU A 514 28.33 -28.02 4.91
CA GLU A 514 29.44 -28.52 5.72
C GLU A 514 30.69 -27.62 5.64
N ASP A 515 31.39 -27.45 6.76
CA ASP A 515 32.63 -26.66 6.88
C ASP A 515 32.51 -25.17 6.46
N SER A 516 31.31 -24.59 6.55
CA SER A 516 31.09 -23.15 6.32
C SER A 516 31.11 -22.37 7.63
N ASP A 517 31.73 -21.18 7.66
CA ASP A 517 31.71 -20.30 8.85
C ASP A 517 30.36 -19.58 9.03
N ALA A 518 29.59 -19.50 7.94
CA ALA A 518 28.23 -19.01 7.92
C ALA A 518 27.46 -19.64 6.74
N CYS A 519 26.20 -19.99 6.99
CA CYS A 519 25.27 -20.42 5.97
C CYS A 519 24.13 -19.42 5.88
N ILE A 520 23.79 -18.96 4.68
CA ILE A 520 22.76 -17.94 4.49
C ILE A 520 21.66 -18.51 3.59
N VAL A 521 20.48 -18.68 4.15
CA VAL A 521 19.32 -19.21 3.44
C VAL A 521 18.42 -18.07 3.00
N PHE A 522 18.25 -17.91 1.70
CA PHE A 522 17.41 -16.88 1.10
C PHE A 522 16.04 -17.47 0.78
N LEU A 523 15.00 -16.92 1.40
CA LEU A 523 13.61 -17.32 1.20
C LEU A 523 12.81 -16.16 0.59
N ASN A 524 11.75 -16.49 -0.13
CA ASN A 524 10.73 -15.50 -0.45
C ASN A 524 9.32 -16.05 -0.25
N ALA A 525 8.40 -15.15 0.07
CA ALA A 525 6.95 -15.39 0.08
C ALA A 525 6.30 -14.39 -0.88
N TRP A 526 6.04 -14.86 -2.09
CA TRP A 526 5.63 -14.02 -3.21
C TRP A 526 4.11 -13.99 -3.38
N GLY A 527 3.63 -12.96 -4.06
CA GLY A 527 2.24 -12.71 -4.40
C GLY A 527 2.13 -11.44 -5.23
N GLY A 528 0.91 -11.11 -5.63
CA GLY A 528 0.63 -9.93 -6.42
C GLY A 528 -0.81 -9.91 -6.88
N GLU A 529 -1.07 -9.07 -7.87
CA GLU A 529 -2.40 -8.91 -8.45
C GLU A 529 -2.92 -10.19 -9.09
N GLY A 530 -4.18 -10.52 -8.82
CA GLY A 530 -4.93 -11.56 -9.53
C GLY A 530 -5.21 -12.82 -8.71
N ALA A 531 -4.45 -13.10 -7.65
CA ALA A 531 -4.79 -14.15 -6.69
C ALA A 531 -4.17 -13.86 -5.32
N ASP A 532 -4.78 -14.43 -4.28
CA ASP A 532 -4.25 -14.37 -2.93
C ASP A 532 -3.31 -15.54 -2.63
N ARG A 533 -2.49 -15.40 -1.59
CA ARG A 533 -1.60 -16.48 -1.16
C ARG A 533 -2.40 -17.62 -0.55
N THR A 534 -1.99 -18.84 -0.82
CA THR A 534 -2.63 -20.06 -0.27
C THR A 534 -1.96 -20.54 1.02
N GLU A 535 -0.78 -20.01 1.35
CA GLU A 535 0.03 -20.43 2.49
C GLU A 535 0.75 -19.24 3.15
N LEU A 536 0.95 -19.30 4.47
CA LEU A 536 1.85 -18.39 5.22
C LEU A 536 3.14 -19.07 5.66
N THR A 537 3.26 -20.38 5.39
CA THR A 537 4.46 -21.21 5.55
C THR A 537 4.80 -21.86 4.21
N ASN A 538 6.01 -22.39 4.03
CA ASN A 538 6.33 -23.18 2.85
C ASN A 538 7.20 -24.36 3.28
N ALA A 539 6.64 -25.57 3.21
CA ALA A 539 7.27 -26.76 3.79
C ALA A 539 8.65 -27.07 3.18
N GLY A 540 8.84 -26.82 1.87
CA GLY A 540 10.13 -27.02 1.19
C GLY A 540 11.20 -26.07 1.72
N GLN A 541 10.90 -24.78 1.70
CA GLN A 541 11.78 -23.73 2.24
C GLN A 541 12.07 -23.91 3.74
N ASP A 542 11.06 -24.28 4.54
CA ASP A 542 11.24 -24.52 5.97
C ASP A 542 12.13 -25.76 6.23
N THR A 543 11.98 -26.80 5.41
CA THR A 543 12.85 -27.99 5.44
C THR A 543 14.28 -27.65 5.00
N LEU A 544 14.45 -26.76 4.01
CA LEU A 544 15.77 -26.27 3.61
C LEU A 544 16.49 -25.56 4.78
N VAL A 545 15.79 -24.67 5.50
CA VAL A 545 16.39 -23.98 6.66
C VAL A 545 16.84 -24.98 7.73
N THR A 546 15.97 -25.90 8.11
CA THR A 546 16.30 -26.91 9.14
C THR A 546 17.44 -27.82 8.70
N THR A 547 17.42 -28.31 7.46
CA THR A 547 18.49 -29.16 6.90
C THR A 547 19.86 -28.45 6.92
N VAL A 548 19.90 -27.15 6.57
CA VAL A 548 21.13 -26.36 6.63
C VAL A 548 21.56 -26.15 8.09
N ALA A 549 20.62 -25.78 8.96
CA ALA A 549 20.90 -25.50 10.37
C ALA A 549 21.36 -26.75 11.15
N ASP A 550 20.94 -27.96 10.75
CA ASP A 550 21.38 -29.22 11.34
C ASP A 550 22.89 -29.48 11.18
N VAL A 551 23.52 -28.92 10.14
CA VAL A 551 24.96 -29.12 9.83
C VAL A 551 25.79 -27.84 9.88
N CYS A 552 25.16 -26.67 9.94
CA CYS A 552 25.82 -25.37 9.96
C CYS A 552 25.41 -24.55 11.17
N ASN A 553 26.32 -24.41 12.14
CA ASN A 553 26.03 -23.81 13.45
C ASN A 553 25.80 -22.29 13.45
N ASN A 554 25.99 -21.65 12.30
CA ASN A 554 25.79 -20.22 12.11
C ASN A 554 24.95 -20.00 10.85
N THR A 555 23.67 -20.33 10.94
CA THR A 555 22.69 -20.20 9.86
C THR A 555 21.92 -18.89 9.99
N ILE A 556 21.97 -18.07 8.96
CA ILE A 556 21.25 -16.79 8.84
C ILE A 556 20.17 -16.95 7.78
N VAL A 557 18.96 -16.47 8.04
CA VAL A 557 17.85 -16.52 7.08
C VAL A 557 17.52 -15.11 6.60
N VAL A 558 17.37 -14.91 5.30
CA VAL A 558 16.97 -13.64 4.68
C VAL A 558 15.66 -13.85 3.93
N ILE A 559 14.62 -13.09 4.28
CA ILE A 559 13.26 -13.24 3.74
C ILE A 559 12.82 -11.95 3.04
N ASN A 560 12.42 -12.06 1.77
CA ASN A 560 11.63 -11.02 1.10
C ASN A 560 10.18 -11.49 0.92
N THR A 561 9.20 -10.66 1.21
CA THR A 561 7.80 -11.07 1.28
C THR A 561 6.82 -10.01 0.80
N VAL A 562 5.59 -10.42 0.43
CA VAL A 562 4.46 -9.52 0.16
C VAL A 562 3.54 -9.32 1.38
N GLY A 563 3.74 -10.07 2.46
CA GLY A 563 2.93 -9.99 3.69
C GLY A 563 3.52 -10.82 4.82
N PRO A 564 2.74 -11.25 5.83
CA PRO A 564 3.24 -12.15 6.86
C PRO A 564 3.75 -13.50 6.29
N ARG A 565 4.98 -13.88 6.65
CA ARG A 565 5.57 -15.21 6.43
C ARG A 565 5.99 -15.75 7.79
N LEU A 566 5.38 -16.84 8.22
CA LEU A 566 5.65 -17.43 9.52
C LEU A 566 7.03 -18.08 9.55
N VAL A 567 7.62 -18.19 10.73
CA VAL A 567 9.01 -18.70 10.89
C VAL A 567 9.14 -19.75 11.99
N ASP A 568 8.06 -20.09 12.68
CA ASP A 568 8.08 -20.96 13.87
C ASP A 568 8.55 -22.39 13.62
N ALA A 569 8.54 -22.84 12.36
CA ALA A 569 9.07 -24.14 11.98
C ALA A 569 10.58 -24.29 12.26
N TRP A 570 11.34 -23.19 12.29
CA TRP A 570 12.81 -23.23 12.35
C TRP A 570 13.45 -22.10 13.17
N VAL A 571 12.73 -21.02 13.50
CA VAL A 571 13.32 -19.83 14.15
C VAL A 571 13.92 -20.13 15.53
N GLU A 572 13.43 -21.15 16.23
CA GLU A 572 13.94 -21.58 17.54
C GLU A 572 15.11 -22.57 17.44
N HIS A 573 15.48 -23.01 16.23
CA HIS A 573 16.64 -23.86 16.04
C HIS A 573 17.90 -23.12 16.54
N GLU A 574 18.72 -23.78 17.37
CA GLU A 574 19.85 -23.15 18.06
C GLU A 574 20.90 -22.60 17.08
N ASN A 575 21.06 -23.28 15.94
CA ASN A 575 21.98 -22.89 14.88
C ASN A 575 21.41 -21.83 13.91
N VAL A 576 20.13 -21.48 14.00
CA VAL A 576 19.59 -20.31 13.28
C VAL A 576 19.93 -19.07 14.10
N THR A 577 21.04 -18.44 13.76
CA THR A 577 21.63 -17.37 14.57
C THR A 577 21.18 -15.98 14.17
N GLY A 578 20.69 -15.79 12.94
CA GLY A 578 20.22 -14.50 12.43
C GLY A 578 19.00 -14.60 11.52
N VAL A 579 18.12 -13.60 11.53
CA VAL A 579 16.98 -13.49 10.61
C VAL A 579 16.81 -12.05 10.15
N LEU A 580 16.86 -11.82 8.83
CA LEU A 580 16.52 -10.56 8.17
C LEU A 580 15.20 -10.71 7.42
N TYR A 581 14.35 -9.70 7.49
CA TYR A 581 13.00 -9.73 6.92
C TYR A 581 12.68 -8.39 6.26
N ALA A 582 12.17 -8.42 5.04
CA ALA A 582 11.81 -7.22 4.29
C ALA A 582 10.69 -7.45 3.27
N GLY A 583 10.11 -6.36 2.77
CA GLY A 583 9.24 -6.40 1.59
C GLY A 583 10.02 -6.59 0.27
N ALA A 584 9.40 -6.29 -0.87
CA ALA A 584 10.09 -6.21 -2.15
C ALA A 584 11.00 -4.95 -2.22
N LEU A 585 12.32 -5.15 -2.40
CA LEU A 585 13.35 -4.10 -2.23
C LEU A 585 13.73 -3.35 -3.51
N GLY A 586 13.14 -3.67 -4.66
CA GLY A 586 13.44 -3.03 -5.95
C GLY A 586 14.81 -3.40 -6.53
N GLN A 587 15.31 -2.61 -7.47
CA GLN A 587 16.47 -2.98 -8.31
C GLN A 587 17.80 -3.12 -7.54
N GLU A 588 17.89 -2.50 -6.38
CA GLU A 588 19.07 -2.51 -5.50
C GLU A 588 18.98 -3.56 -4.39
N SER A 589 18.03 -4.49 -4.46
CA SER A 589 17.74 -5.48 -3.42
C SER A 589 18.99 -6.22 -2.91
N GLY A 590 19.77 -6.84 -3.80
CA GLY A 590 21.01 -7.55 -3.41
C GLY A 590 22.05 -6.65 -2.73
N ASN A 591 22.20 -5.40 -3.20
CA ASN A 591 23.10 -4.41 -2.61
C ASN A 591 22.65 -4.00 -1.20
N ALA A 592 21.35 -3.79 -0.98
CA ALA A 592 20.80 -3.42 0.31
C ALA A 592 20.92 -4.56 1.34
N ILE A 593 20.65 -5.80 0.91
CA ILE A 593 20.85 -6.99 1.75
C ILE A 593 22.33 -7.14 2.12
N ASP A 594 23.22 -6.96 1.16
CA ASP A 594 24.67 -6.99 1.36
C ASP A 594 25.14 -5.95 2.38
N ASP A 595 24.65 -4.71 2.27
CA ASP A 595 24.98 -3.63 3.19
C ASP A 595 24.64 -3.97 4.64
N VAL A 596 23.47 -4.57 4.87
CA VAL A 596 23.03 -4.97 6.21
C VAL A 596 23.80 -6.19 6.69
N LEU A 597 23.92 -7.25 5.89
CA LEU A 597 24.60 -8.48 6.28
C LEU A 597 26.05 -8.23 6.70
N PHE A 598 26.77 -7.38 5.99
CA PHE A 598 28.18 -7.07 6.27
C PHE A 598 28.39 -5.80 7.11
N GLY A 599 27.31 -5.18 7.61
CA GLY A 599 27.39 -4.08 8.57
C GLY A 599 27.82 -2.73 8.01
N ALA A 600 27.75 -2.54 6.68
CA ALA A 600 27.83 -1.21 6.09
C ALA A 600 26.63 -0.34 6.52
N VAL A 601 25.48 -0.98 6.73
CA VAL A 601 24.28 -0.37 7.31
C VAL A 601 23.88 -1.13 8.57
N ASN A 602 23.64 -0.40 9.65
CA ASN A 602 23.00 -0.94 10.84
C ASN A 602 21.48 -1.06 10.57
N PRO A 603 20.87 -2.26 10.65
CA PRO A 603 19.46 -2.45 10.36
C PRO A 603 18.61 -1.59 11.29
N SER A 604 17.59 -0.98 10.69
CA SER A 604 16.65 -0.09 11.38
C SER A 604 15.21 -0.24 10.91
N GLY A 605 14.95 -1.21 10.02
CA GLY A 605 13.61 -1.54 9.59
C GLY A 605 12.80 -2.16 10.73
N ARG A 606 11.49 -1.94 10.70
CA ARG A 606 10.53 -2.50 11.67
C ARG A 606 9.36 -3.13 10.93
N LEU A 607 8.81 -4.21 11.48
CA LEU A 607 7.64 -4.88 10.90
C LEU A 607 6.43 -3.94 10.81
N VAL A 608 5.65 -4.11 9.74
CA VAL A 608 4.39 -3.36 9.49
C VAL A 608 3.18 -4.31 9.42
N HIS A 609 3.37 -5.52 9.94
CA HIS A 609 2.37 -6.56 10.14
C HIS A 609 2.86 -7.49 11.25
N THR A 610 1.93 -8.16 11.91
CA THR A 610 2.23 -9.13 12.97
C THR A 610 2.65 -10.47 12.36
N ILE A 611 3.72 -11.09 12.87
CA ILE A 611 4.11 -12.47 12.51
C ILE A 611 3.63 -13.40 13.62
N ALA A 612 2.66 -14.25 13.30
CA ALA A 612 2.11 -15.23 14.23
C ALA A 612 3.06 -16.40 14.52
N LYS A 613 2.74 -17.22 15.54
CA LYS A 613 3.39 -18.52 15.74
C LYS A 613 2.72 -19.61 14.91
N HIS A 614 1.40 -19.54 14.83
CA HIS A 614 0.58 -20.46 14.04
C HIS A 614 -0.39 -19.67 13.15
N GLU A 615 -0.75 -20.23 12.00
CA GLU A 615 -1.76 -19.61 11.12
C GLU A 615 -3.10 -19.42 11.84
N SER A 616 -3.45 -20.33 12.75
CA SER A 616 -4.66 -20.26 13.58
C SER A 616 -4.67 -19.13 14.62
N ASP A 617 -3.55 -18.42 14.80
CA ASP A 617 -3.49 -17.24 15.68
C ASP A 617 -4.09 -15.99 15.01
N TYR A 618 -4.16 -15.97 13.67
CA TYR A 618 -4.89 -14.93 12.94
C TYR A 618 -6.39 -15.12 13.09
N ASN A 619 -7.15 -14.06 12.82
CA ASN A 619 -8.60 -14.13 12.81
C ASN A 619 -9.08 -15.10 11.71
N PRO A 620 -9.77 -16.21 12.04
CA PRO A 620 -10.26 -17.15 11.03
C PRO A 620 -11.22 -16.52 10.02
N ASP A 621 -11.94 -15.44 10.40
CA ASP A 621 -12.86 -14.71 9.51
C ASP A 621 -12.12 -13.84 8.47
N THR A 622 -10.79 -13.79 8.53
CA THR A 622 -9.90 -13.12 7.56
C THR A 622 -9.21 -14.09 6.61
N MET A 623 -9.40 -15.40 6.79
CA MET A 623 -8.95 -16.39 5.83
C MET A 623 -9.75 -16.28 4.54
N ILE A 624 -9.07 -16.46 3.42
CA ILE A 624 -9.65 -16.20 2.10
C ILE A 624 -10.42 -17.44 1.64
N SER A 625 -11.67 -17.23 1.25
CA SER A 625 -12.55 -18.27 0.71
C SER A 625 -12.75 -18.06 -0.78
N GLU A 626 -12.49 -19.10 -1.57
CA GLU A 626 -12.75 -19.09 -3.02
C GLU A 626 -14.25 -19.11 -3.35
N THR A 627 -15.09 -19.51 -2.41
CA THR A 627 -16.54 -19.74 -2.65
C THR A 627 -17.45 -18.71 -1.99
N GLU A 628 -16.96 -17.99 -0.97
CA GLU A 628 -17.74 -16.97 -0.30
C GLU A 628 -17.66 -15.66 -1.07
N LEU A 629 -18.84 -15.10 -1.39
CA LEU A 629 -18.95 -13.82 -2.08
C LEU A 629 -19.46 -12.72 -1.15
N ASN A 630 -20.13 -13.06 -0.04
CA ASN A 630 -20.63 -12.07 0.92
C ASN A 630 -19.67 -12.05 2.12
N LEU A 631 -18.82 -11.04 2.15
CA LEU A 631 -17.81 -10.89 3.18
C LEU A 631 -18.33 -9.95 4.27
N ASP A 632 -18.47 -10.44 5.49
CA ASP A 632 -18.89 -9.64 6.65
C ASP A 632 -17.67 -9.18 7.47
N TYR A 633 -17.44 -7.88 7.53
CA TYR A 633 -16.33 -7.27 8.28
C TYR A 633 -16.79 -6.87 9.67
N SER A 634 -17.40 -7.82 10.37
CA SER A 634 -17.88 -7.66 11.75
C SER A 634 -16.75 -7.62 12.78
N ASP A 635 -15.51 -7.93 12.37
CA ASP A 635 -14.28 -7.69 13.12
C ASP A 635 -13.93 -6.20 13.25
N GLY A 636 -14.57 -5.32 12.48
CA GLY A 636 -14.48 -3.86 12.65
C GLY A 636 -13.03 -3.34 12.66
N ASN A 637 -12.66 -2.59 13.70
CA ASN A 637 -11.32 -2.00 13.83
C ASN A 637 -10.23 -3.00 14.25
N TYR A 638 -10.59 -4.25 14.57
CA TYR A 638 -9.72 -5.22 15.24
C TYR A 638 -9.00 -6.11 14.22
N ILE A 639 -8.21 -5.50 13.33
CA ILE A 639 -7.33 -6.19 12.37
C ILE A 639 -5.86 -6.22 12.86
N ASP A 640 -5.08 -7.20 12.39
CA ASP A 640 -3.67 -7.41 12.75
C ASP A 640 -3.38 -7.29 14.26
N TYR A 641 -2.42 -6.47 14.70
CA TYR A 641 -2.00 -6.39 16.10
C TYR A 641 -3.13 -6.00 17.05
N LYS A 642 -4.15 -5.28 16.56
CA LYS A 642 -5.34 -4.92 17.33
C LYS A 642 -6.17 -6.17 17.66
N TYR A 643 -6.26 -7.13 16.74
CA TYR A 643 -6.83 -8.45 17.01
C TYR A 643 -6.01 -9.22 18.05
N PHE A 644 -4.69 -9.31 17.83
CA PHE A 644 -3.80 -10.05 18.73
C PHE A 644 -3.84 -9.50 20.16
N ASP A 645 -3.93 -8.17 20.32
CA ASP A 645 -4.06 -7.51 21.61
C ASP A 645 -5.43 -7.78 22.24
N GLN A 646 -6.52 -7.67 21.47
CA GLN A 646 -7.88 -7.92 21.93
C GLN A 646 -8.07 -9.33 22.50
N TYR A 647 -7.46 -10.33 21.84
CA TYR A 647 -7.56 -11.73 22.25
C TYR A 647 -6.37 -12.22 23.07
N ASN A 648 -5.45 -11.32 23.44
CA ASN A 648 -4.24 -11.62 24.21
C ASN A 648 -3.41 -12.79 23.61
N ILE A 649 -3.34 -12.85 22.28
CA ILE A 649 -2.56 -13.83 21.53
C ILE A 649 -1.11 -13.36 21.48
N THR A 650 -0.15 -14.23 21.79
CA THR A 650 1.28 -13.87 21.78
C THR A 650 1.88 -14.15 20.40
N PRO A 651 2.22 -13.12 19.60
CA PRO A 651 2.84 -13.34 18.30
C PRO A 651 4.27 -13.85 18.45
N ARG A 652 4.85 -14.31 17.32
CA ARG A 652 6.29 -14.58 17.21
C ARG A 652 7.07 -13.27 17.21
N TYR A 653 6.67 -12.35 16.35
CA TYR A 653 7.16 -10.97 16.30
C TYR A 653 5.97 -10.03 16.19
N ASP A 654 5.89 -9.07 17.10
CA ASP A 654 4.80 -8.10 17.15
C ASP A 654 4.95 -7.00 16.10
N TYR A 655 3.85 -6.33 15.77
CA TYR A 655 3.85 -5.16 14.90
C TYR A 655 4.82 -4.09 15.41
N GLY A 656 5.62 -3.50 14.50
CA GLY A 656 6.66 -2.54 14.83
C GLY A 656 7.96 -3.16 15.38
N TYR A 657 8.08 -4.49 15.46
CA TYR A 657 9.30 -5.15 15.95
C TYR A 657 10.47 -5.06 14.96
N GLY A 658 11.68 -4.94 15.49
CA GLY A 658 12.95 -5.04 14.77
C GLY A 658 14.12 -4.82 15.72
N LEU A 659 15.26 -5.42 15.44
CA LEU A 659 16.50 -5.26 16.19
C LEU A 659 17.45 -4.31 15.45
N SER A 660 18.53 -3.95 16.15
CA SER A 660 19.64 -3.16 15.63
C SER A 660 20.96 -3.84 16.04
N TYR A 661 22.06 -3.49 15.38
CA TYR A 661 23.41 -3.83 15.85
C TYR A 661 23.86 -2.99 17.06
N THR A 662 23.03 -2.06 17.51
CA THR A 662 23.21 -1.32 18.76
C THR A 662 21.99 -1.46 19.66
N THR A 663 22.04 -0.89 20.85
CA THR A 663 20.94 -0.91 21.82
C THR A 663 20.50 0.50 22.16
N PHE A 664 19.21 0.64 22.48
CA PHE A 664 18.61 1.92 22.82
C PHE A 664 17.86 1.83 24.15
N GLU A 665 17.97 2.88 24.95
CA GLU A 665 17.26 3.05 26.21
C GLU A 665 16.34 4.27 26.11
N TYR A 666 15.08 4.08 26.49
CA TYR A 666 14.08 5.13 26.49
C TYR A 666 14.00 5.74 27.88
N SER A 667 13.81 7.05 27.95
CA SER A 667 13.51 7.72 29.20
C SER A 667 12.19 7.20 29.78
N SER A 668 12.14 7.02 31.10
CA SER A 668 10.89 6.80 31.83
C SER A 668 9.98 8.02 31.81
N ASP A 669 10.54 9.20 31.54
CA ASP A 669 9.81 10.46 31.53
C ASP A 669 9.20 10.69 30.13
N VAL A 670 7.87 10.85 30.11
CA VAL A 670 7.10 11.21 28.93
C VAL A 670 6.36 12.51 29.25
N MET A 671 6.67 13.57 28.53
CA MET A 671 6.00 14.85 28.68
C MET A 671 4.80 14.93 27.75
N VAL A 672 3.68 15.40 28.26
CA VAL A 672 2.44 15.60 27.50
C VAL A 672 2.05 17.06 27.61
N GLU A 673 2.10 17.77 26.49
CA GLU A 673 1.74 19.19 26.39
C GLU A 673 0.43 19.32 25.63
N ALA A 674 -0.68 19.50 26.37
CA ALA A 674 -1.99 19.75 25.77
C ALA A 674 -2.12 21.22 25.33
N SER A 675 -2.65 21.43 24.14
CA SER A 675 -3.04 22.73 23.61
C SER A 675 -4.37 23.18 24.22
N SER A 676 -4.58 24.50 24.30
CA SER A 676 -5.89 25.06 24.68
C SER A 676 -7.01 24.73 23.68
N LYS A 677 -6.67 24.20 22.51
CA LYS A 677 -7.61 23.70 21.49
C LYS A 677 -8.16 22.30 21.78
N LEU A 678 -7.58 21.56 22.73
CA LEU A 678 -8.03 20.22 23.07
C LEU A 678 -9.33 20.29 23.88
N THR A 679 -10.44 19.98 23.22
CA THR A 679 -11.77 19.89 23.86
C THR A 679 -12.48 18.63 23.41
N SER A 680 -13.25 18.02 24.32
CA SER A 680 -14.19 16.94 23.99
C SER A 680 -15.33 17.45 23.08
N GLY A 681 -16.01 16.53 22.41
CA GLY A 681 -17.14 16.82 21.53
C GLY A 681 -16.81 16.67 20.04
N PHE A 682 -17.81 16.98 19.20
CA PHE A 682 -17.74 16.81 17.75
C PHE A 682 -16.74 17.76 17.09
N ALA A 683 -16.22 17.35 15.93
CA ALA A 683 -15.56 18.25 15.01
C ALA A 683 -16.57 19.30 14.48
N THR A 684 -16.12 20.54 14.35
CA THR A 684 -16.95 21.70 14.00
C THR A 684 -16.34 22.56 12.91
N GLY A 685 -15.10 22.28 12.49
CA GLY A 685 -14.44 22.98 11.41
C GLY A 685 -15.22 22.82 10.09
N ASP A 686 -15.06 23.79 9.21
CA ASP A 686 -15.67 23.73 7.89
C ASP A 686 -15.09 22.54 7.11
N LYS A 687 -15.88 21.96 6.22
CA LYS A 687 -15.40 20.92 5.30
C LYS A 687 -14.37 21.54 4.35
N ALA A 688 -13.22 20.90 4.18
CA ALA A 688 -12.15 21.33 3.30
C ALA A 688 -11.49 20.11 2.62
N VAL A 689 -10.53 20.38 1.74
CA VAL A 689 -9.65 19.33 1.20
C VAL A 689 -8.91 18.63 2.35
N GLY A 690 -9.15 17.33 2.51
CA GLY A 690 -8.68 16.52 3.63
C GLY A 690 -9.70 16.38 4.76
N GLY A 691 -10.95 16.78 4.56
CA GLY A 691 -12.00 16.76 5.57
C GLY A 691 -12.06 18.03 6.41
N ARG A 692 -12.70 17.95 7.58
CA ARG A 692 -12.90 19.16 8.41
C ARG A 692 -11.57 19.76 8.87
N GLU A 693 -11.48 21.08 8.80
CA GLU A 693 -10.24 21.80 9.10
C GLU A 693 -9.71 21.52 10.52
N ASP A 694 -10.59 21.42 11.52
CA ASP A 694 -10.21 21.21 12.92
C ASP A 694 -9.73 19.80 13.23
N LEU A 695 -9.95 18.81 12.34
CA LEU A 695 -9.37 17.47 12.48
C LEU A 695 -7.84 17.48 12.41
N TRP A 696 -7.27 18.45 11.70
CA TRP A 696 -5.83 18.60 11.45
C TRP A 696 -5.11 19.46 12.48
N ASP A 697 -5.84 20.09 13.39
CA ASP A 697 -5.24 20.89 14.45
C ASP A 697 -4.39 20.01 15.37
N ILE A 698 -3.14 20.45 15.63
CA ILE A 698 -2.31 19.84 16.67
C ILE A 698 -2.86 20.28 18.04
N VAL A 699 -3.42 19.32 18.76
CA VAL A 699 -4.11 19.53 20.04
C VAL A 699 -3.31 19.05 21.25
N ALA A 700 -2.30 18.21 21.04
CA ALA A 700 -1.32 17.85 22.05
C ALA A 700 0.03 17.52 21.41
N THR A 701 1.10 17.57 22.18
CA THR A 701 2.41 17.02 21.78
C THR A 701 2.93 16.14 22.90
N VAL A 702 3.29 14.91 22.56
CA VAL A 702 3.94 13.96 23.47
C VAL A 702 5.42 13.94 23.15
N SER A 703 6.29 14.08 24.14
CA SER A 703 7.73 14.00 23.91
C SER A 703 8.42 13.10 24.93
N THR A 704 9.48 12.44 24.48
CA THR A 704 10.39 11.67 25.32
C THR A 704 11.77 11.69 24.69
N SER A 705 12.67 10.87 25.20
CA SER A 705 14.02 10.79 24.67
C SER A 705 14.60 9.40 24.70
N ILE A 706 15.52 9.17 23.77
CA ILE A 706 16.13 7.87 23.50
C ILE A 706 17.64 8.06 23.53
N THR A 707 18.34 7.18 24.24
CA THR A 707 19.80 7.17 24.32
C THR A 707 20.31 5.92 23.63
N ASN A 708 21.31 6.05 22.76
CA ASN A 708 22.02 4.89 22.23
C ASN A 708 23.04 4.41 23.26
N THR A 709 22.78 3.24 23.84
CA THR A 709 23.59 2.65 24.91
C THR A 709 24.60 1.63 24.40
N GLY A 710 24.57 1.30 23.11
CA GLY A 710 25.52 0.39 22.49
C GLY A 710 26.77 1.10 21.93
N SER A 711 27.55 0.36 21.15
CA SER A 711 28.86 0.79 20.64
C SER A 711 28.86 1.27 19.18
N LEU A 712 27.74 1.13 18.47
CA LEU A 712 27.60 1.50 17.06
C LEU A 712 26.54 2.59 16.90
N GLN A 713 26.73 3.46 15.90
CA GLN A 713 25.64 4.33 15.47
C GLN A 713 24.48 3.46 14.96
N GLY A 714 23.24 3.84 15.28
CA GLY A 714 22.05 3.18 14.76
C GLY A 714 20.90 4.14 14.65
N ALA A 715 19.84 3.71 13.97
CA ALA A 715 18.58 4.43 13.92
C ALA A 715 17.50 3.66 14.70
N GLU A 716 16.83 4.36 15.62
CA GLU A 716 15.73 3.81 16.42
C GLU A 716 14.40 4.40 15.94
N VAL A 717 13.35 3.58 15.93
CA VAL A 717 12.00 4.00 15.56
C VAL A 717 11.17 4.00 16.83
N ALA A 718 11.03 5.17 17.46
CA ALA A 718 10.10 5.30 18.57
C ALA A 718 8.68 5.35 18.07
N GLN A 719 7.81 4.60 18.72
CA GLN A 719 6.41 4.41 18.38
C GLN A 719 5.57 4.81 19.57
N MET A 720 4.47 5.52 19.30
CA MET A 720 3.51 5.97 20.30
C MET A 720 2.14 5.37 20.04
N TYR A 721 1.59 4.70 21.05
CA TYR A 721 0.28 4.08 21.03
C TYR A 721 -0.64 4.74 22.06
N ILE A 722 -1.93 4.83 21.74
CA ILE A 722 -2.96 5.39 22.62
C ILE A 722 -4.02 4.35 22.92
N SER A 723 -4.37 4.21 24.20
CA SER A 723 -5.62 3.59 24.64
C SER A 723 -6.63 4.69 24.95
N PHE A 724 -7.81 4.58 24.35
CA PHE A 724 -8.89 5.55 24.50
C PHE A 724 -9.71 5.24 25.77
N PRO A 725 -10.50 6.19 26.29
CA PRO A 725 -11.48 5.92 27.33
C PRO A 725 -12.45 4.80 26.92
N GLU A 726 -12.93 4.00 27.88
CA GLU A 726 -13.83 2.86 27.62
C GLU A 726 -15.08 3.25 26.80
N ALA A 727 -15.62 4.45 27.04
CA ALA A 727 -16.78 4.99 26.32
C ALA A 727 -16.55 5.11 24.80
N ALA A 728 -15.29 5.21 24.36
CA ALA A 728 -14.94 5.31 22.96
C ALA A 728 -15.11 3.97 22.21
N GLY A 729 -15.06 2.83 22.90
CA GLY A 729 -15.21 1.50 22.27
C GLY A 729 -14.13 1.19 21.24
N GLU A 730 -12.87 1.51 21.56
CA GLU A 730 -11.70 1.34 20.71
C GLU A 730 -10.88 0.08 21.02
N PRO A 731 -10.03 -0.38 20.09
CA PRO A 731 -9.01 -1.39 20.35
C PRO A 731 -8.15 -1.07 21.57
N VAL A 732 -7.56 -2.12 22.16
CA VAL A 732 -6.70 -2.03 23.36
C VAL A 732 -5.71 -0.88 23.28
N ARG A 733 -5.06 -0.70 22.14
CA ARG A 733 -4.23 0.46 21.82
C ARG A 733 -4.14 0.64 20.31
N GLN A 734 -3.85 1.86 19.86
CA GLN A 734 -3.68 2.19 18.44
C GLN A 734 -2.45 3.07 18.22
N LEU A 735 -1.70 2.83 17.15
CA LEU A 735 -0.58 3.68 16.75
C LEU A 735 -1.09 5.09 16.42
N ARG A 736 -0.45 6.12 17.00
CA ARG A 736 -0.76 7.54 16.75
C ARG A 736 0.49 8.42 16.63
N GLY A 737 1.66 7.81 16.51
CA GLY A 737 2.89 8.53 16.24
C GLY A 737 4.08 7.60 16.06
N PHE A 738 5.00 7.99 15.19
CA PHE A 738 6.32 7.38 15.12
C PHE A 738 7.36 8.41 14.71
N GLN A 739 8.60 8.20 15.14
CA GLN A 739 9.75 9.02 14.74
C GLN A 739 11.00 8.17 14.67
N LYS A 740 11.68 8.23 13.52
CA LYS A 740 12.99 7.60 13.32
C LYS A 740 14.11 8.58 13.67
N ALA A 741 15.01 8.18 14.57
CA ALA A 741 16.13 9.00 15.01
C ALA A 741 17.45 8.25 14.83
N VAL A 742 18.41 8.88 14.14
CA VAL A 742 19.79 8.38 14.03
C VAL A 742 20.59 8.90 15.23
N ILE A 743 21.16 7.99 16.02
CA ILE A 743 21.78 8.32 17.31
C ILE A 743 23.18 7.70 17.36
N ARG A 744 24.22 8.50 17.64
CA ARG A 744 25.58 7.98 17.84
C ARG A 744 25.73 7.30 19.22
N PRO A 745 26.74 6.43 19.41
CA PRO A 745 27.01 5.81 20.71
C PRO A 745 27.12 6.83 21.84
N GLY A 746 26.37 6.62 22.91
CA GLY A 746 26.33 7.50 24.10
C GLY A 746 25.59 8.83 23.90
N GLU A 747 25.14 9.14 22.69
CA GLU A 747 24.31 10.33 22.44
C GLU A 747 22.83 10.05 22.74
N LYS A 748 22.10 11.14 22.96
CA LYS A 748 20.67 11.18 23.23
C LYS A 748 19.97 11.92 22.10
N ALA A 749 18.80 11.44 21.69
CA ALA A 749 17.89 12.14 20.80
C ALA A 749 16.55 12.38 21.50
N ASP A 750 16.01 13.57 21.35
CA ASP A 750 14.64 13.89 21.77
C ASP A 750 13.68 13.59 20.61
N VAL A 751 12.56 12.96 20.94
CA VAL A 751 11.50 12.61 19.98
C VAL A 751 10.19 13.22 20.42
N ALA A 752 9.38 13.67 19.46
CA ALA A 752 8.12 14.33 19.69
C ALA A 752 7.05 13.83 18.71
N PHE A 753 5.86 13.57 19.25
CA PHE A 753 4.71 13.08 18.53
C PHE A 753 3.60 14.13 18.61
N PRO A 754 3.45 14.99 17.58
CA PRO A 754 2.34 15.91 17.50
C PRO A 754 1.04 15.11 17.28
N LEU A 755 0.05 15.33 18.13
CA LEU A 755 -1.26 14.69 18.07
C LEU A 755 -2.27 15.65 17.44
N ARG A 756 -2.85 15.23 16.32
CA ARG A 756 -3.97 15.92 15.68
C ARG A 756 -5.26 15.68 16.47
N ARG A 757 -6.26 16.55 16.33
CA ARG A 757 -7.60 16.31 16.89
C ARG A 757 -8.14 14.95 16.44
N ARG A 758 -7.97 14.60 15.16
CA ARG A 758 -8.38 13.29 14.62
C ARG A 758 -7.69 12.11 15.30
N ASP A 759 -6.43 12.27 15.68
CA ASP A 759 -5.66 11.20 16.35
C ASP A 759 -6.26 10.81 17.71
N LEU A 760 -7.06 11.70 18.32
CA LEU A 760 -7.81 11.52 19.57
C LEU A 760 -9.32 11.39 19.38
N SER A 761 -9.79 11.31 18.13
CA SER A 761 -11.22 11.23 17.82
C SER A 761 -11.65 9.80 17.49
N VAL A 762 -12.93 9.53 17.69
CA VAL A 762 -13.66 8.35 17.20
C VAL A 762 -14.82 8.81 16.31
N TRP A 763 -15.26 7.96 15.40
CA TRP A 763 -16.42 8.17 14.57
C TRP A 763 -17.70 7.83 15.35
N ASP A 764 -18.54 8.83 15.58
CA ASP A 764 -19.86 8.65 16.18
C ASP A 764 -20.89 8.37 15.08
N VAL A 765 -21.37 7.12 15.02
CA VAL A 765 -22.30 6.66 13.97
C VAL A 765 -23.63 7.43 14.01
N VAL A 766 -24.10 7.87 15.18
CA VAL A 766 -25.37 8.59 15.31
C VAL A 766 -25.21 10.05 14.90
N GLY A 767 -24.11 10.67 15.31
CA GLY A 767 -23.73 12.03 14.95
C GLY A 767 -23.28 12.18 13.50
N GLN A 768 -22.86 11.08 12.86
CA GLN A 768 -22.21 11.07 11.54
C GLN A 768 -21.04 12.06 11.51
N GLU A 769 -20.21 12.04 12.56
CA GLU A 769 -19.12 12.98 12.74
C GLU A 769 -18.02 12.43 13.66
N TRP A 770 -16.80 12.92 13.46
CA TRP A 770 -15.68 12.69 14.38
C TRP A 770 -15.89 13.38 15.72
N LYS A 771 -15.59 12.68 16.81
CA LYS A 771 -15.80 13.14 18.18
C LYS A 771 -14.61 12.78 19.05
N VAL A 772 -14.11 13.76 19.80
CA VAL A 772 -13.16 13.50 20.90
C VAL A 772 -13.99 13.15 22.14
N GLU A 773 -13.80 11.94 22.69
CA GLU A 773 -14.45 11.55 23.94
C GLU A 773 -13.76 12.22 25.14
N SER A 774 -14.53 12.59 26.16
CA SER A 774 -13.96 13.04 27.44
C SER A 774 -13.46 11.83 28.24
N GLY A 775 -12.42 12.04 29.04
CA GLY A 775 -11.83 10.99 29.87
C GLY A 775 -10.31 10.97 29.82
N GLU A 776 -9.75 9.86 30.28
CA GLU A 776 -8.32 9.64 30.37
C GLU A 776 -7.86 8.75 29.21
N TYR A 777 -6.92 9.28 28.43
CA TYR A 777 -6.24 8.57 27.35
C TYR A 777 -4.89 8.11 27.89
N ALA A 778 -4.64 6.80 27.87
CA ALA A 778 -3.33 6.27 28.22
C ALA A 778 -2.41 6.32 27.00
N ILE A 779 -1.23 6.91 27.18
CA ILE A 779 -0.21 7.05 26.15
C ILE A 779 0.92 6.10 26.49
N TYR A 780 1.36 5.32 25.51
CA TYR A 780 2.49 4.41 25.62
C TYR A 780 3.53 4.77 24.57
N VAL A 781 4.80 4.84 24.98
CA VAL A 781 5.92 5.03 24.05
C VAL A 781 6.85 3.81 24.14
N GLY A 782 7.25 3.29 23.00
CA GLY A 782 8.08 2.09 22.93
C GLY A 782 8.81 1.90 21.60
N SER A 783 9.42 0.72 21.47
CA SER A 783 10.14 0.28 20.27
C SER A 783 9.33 -0.66 19.37
N SER A 784 8.16 -1.10 19.84
CA SER A 784 7.19 -1.95 19.12
C SER A 784 5.85 -1.93 19.85
N SER A 785 4.80 -2.52 19.28
CA SER A 785 3.45 -2.53 19.87
C SER A 785 3.37 -3.24 21.23
N ARG A 786 4.31 -4.16 21.51
CA ARG A 786 4.38 -4.90 22.79
C ARG A 786 5.64 -4.65 23.61
N ASN A 787 6.54 -3.81 23.15
CA ASN A 787 7.73 -3.38 23.90
C ASN A 787 7.61 -1.90 24.30
N LEU A 788 6.61 -1.64 25.15
CA LEU A 788 6.25 -0.31 25.65
C LEU A 788 7.18 0.04 26.82
N LYS A 789 7.97 1.10 26.67
CA LYS A 789 9.06 1.45 27.60
C LYS A 789 8.63 2.46 28.65
N SER A 790 7.69 3.34 28.30
CA SER A 790 7.20 4.39 29.18
C SER A 790 5.74 4.69 28.89
N GLN A 791 5.07 5.31 29.87
CA GLN A 791 3.66 5.62 29.80
C GLN A 791 3.35 6.98 30.41
N ALA A 792 2.31 7.64 29.90
CA ALA A 792 1.74 8.86 30.45
C ALA A 792 0.22 8.85 30.28
N THR A 793 -0.44 9.87 30.82
CA THR A 793 -1.89 10.06 30.66
C THR A 793 -2.15 11.45 30.09
N LEU A 794 -3.07 11.52 29.13
CA LEU A 794 -3.67 12.76 28.65
C LEU A 794 -5.13 12.79 29.11
N ARG A 795 -5.51 13.82 29.85
CA ARG A 795 -6.90 14.03 30.27
C ARG A 795 -7.58 15.03 29.33
N VAL A 796 -8.76 14.67 28.85
CA VAL A 796 -9.64 15.54 28.08
C VAL A 796 -10.92 15.77 28.90
N ASP A 797 -11.22 17.03 29.19
CA ASP A 797 -12.40 17.43 29.97
C ASP A 797 -13.64 17.71 29.11
#